data_AF-A0A433WKE5-F1
#
_entry.id   AF-A0A433WKE5-F1
#
_cell.length_a   1.000
_cell.length_b   1.000
_cell.length_c   1.000
_cell.angle_alpha   90.00
_cell.angle_beta   90.00
_cell.angle_gamma   90.00
#
_symmetry.space_group_name_H-M   'P 1'
#
loop_
_entity.id
_entity.type
_entity.pdbx_description
1 polymer ?
#
loop_
_entity_poly.entity_id
_entity_poly.type
_entity_poly.pdbx_seq_one_letter_code
_entity_poly.pdbx_strand_id
1 'polypeptide(L)'
;MNKKAIIIGAGPAGLITAYTLLQRTDIIPVILEESGSTGNASGMGVQHESYIYYNNRLFANPVHLNMDTLRHLGVGAGLRLVPSYIKAQLFPRRKEKTLEDAMVNRYGKALYEAFYKDYTEKLCGLTCREIPASWGIPPMNNATTGHNLTHQVEVMGGKILKYHGIQEISVKDDNITSITAFNHVTEEAVHMEGDYFISTIPAQDLVNNLNGYTPPEIKETAAGLKYRNVITASILLKKLSFLNKSTGEWKPFEVKDCAIYIAGKDIKAARIQVNTPVQGAVWVNMEYYCSHGDALWRLSDEEIQQLAIAELDKSGLSCSTNVLDTAVTRTEKALAVYSTQYEQFGAVREFFDRFKNLFLVGGNAMHKNNDITYATATASTTVENINSGVAEKENIWATPLSGSKVVREEKTLADYVFRNPKNRWYVIASVLAMVVQFGVFKYIYPFAGFINGDSYAYLETAIHNMDINTYPIGYSKFLRLLSVFTHYDTALIAIQYFFVQISVLGFVFTLFKFFEPIKGIKIAMLVFVLANPALLYISNYVSSDALFLGLSLTWLTLLLWIIYRPTTKVLLWHCIVLFLAFTVRYNALWYPALSAFALLLSAASWKKKIWTFGLSVLLIGWFIQFNVNAYKEKTGTKQFTPFTGWQMANNAMYTYRYIDSAARKPVPAKFRKLDNMIREYFDSTRDTKKFPSEAAVASTYYMWSPGMPLQDYMALQFKKDSTTDILTRWAKVAPLYQEYGSYIIRQYPVAFLRHYMWPNFIKYYTPPTEFLAAYNMGDKQIGIDGQKWFHYKSGNVFTRVKTFRVTILEIYPILSGTMNVIYFFGMICILILGVHKQGKLLTKVFSLSFLLWITNMAFSVFASPIALRFQYFPFLVTSAFAIFILGLLYVAATKKETI
;
A
#
# COMPACT_ATOMS: atom_id res chain seq x y z
N MET A 1 13.82 1.53 44.94
CA MET A 1 13.04 2.78 45.10
C MET A 1 12.18 2.96 43.87
N ASN A 2 10.93 3.40 44.02
CA ASN A 2 10.10 3.73 42.85
C ASN A 2 10.69 4.98 42.19
N LYS A 3 10.93 4.90 40.87
CA LYS A 3 11.44 6.03 40.10
C LYS A 3 10.40 7.16 40.07
N LYS A 4 10.85 8.40 40.05
CA LYS A 4 9.99 9.60 40.04
C LYS A 4 10.15 10.37 38.73
N ALA A 5 9.04 10.83 38.19
CA ALA A 5 9.02 11.77 37.07
C ALA A 5 8.49 13.12 37.54
N ILE A 6 9.26 14.19 37.38
CA ILE A 6 8.79 15.56 37.66
C ILE A 6 8.29 16.18 36.36
N ILE A 7 7.03 16.60 36.34
CA ILE A 7 6.36 17.16 35.17
C ILE A 7 6.07 18.63 35.42
N ILE A 8 6.51 19.48 34.50
CA ILE A 8 6.36 20.93 34.58
C ILE A 8 5.17 21.35 33.72
N GLY A 9 4.10 21.80 34.37
CA GLY A 9 2.84 22.22 33.78
C GLY A 9 1.76 21.14 33.83
N ALA A 10 0.56 21.51 34.31
CA ALA A 10 -0.64 20.68 34.36
C ALA A 10 -1.62 20.98 33.20
N GLY A 11 -1.09 21.41 32.05
CA GLY A 11 -1.84 21.46 30.80
C GLY A 11 -2.15 20.06 30.24
N PRO A 12 -2.85 19.96 29.09
CA PRO A 12 -3.23 18.67 28.50
C PRO A 12 -2.03 17.73 28.30
N ALA A 13 -0.91 18.23 27.79
CA ALA A 13 0.30 17.45 27.58
C ALA A 13 0.85 16.86 28.90
N GLY A 14 0.89 17.64 29.97
CA GLY A 14 1.40 17.23 31.26
C GLY A 14 0.52 16.18 31.92
N LEU A 15 -0.79 16.43 31.96
CA LEU A 15 -1.79 15.51 32.51
C LEU A 15 -1.83 14.18 31.73
N ILE A 16 -1.78 14.22 30.40
CA ILE A 16 -1.75 13.00 29.57
C ILE A 16 -0.45 12.22 29.81
N THR A 17 0.69 12.92 29.94
CA THR A 17 1.97 12.26 30.22
C THR A 17 1.95 11.58 31.59
N ALA A 18 1.48 12.28 32.63
CA ALA A 18 1.36 11.72 33.98
C ALA A 18 0.45 10.48 34.01
N TYR A 19 -0.74 10.59 33.41
CA TYR A 19 -1.67 9.49 33.29
C TYR A 19 -1.07 8.30 32.54
N THR A 20 -0.37 8.56 31.42
CA THR A 20 0.24 7.50 30.61
C THR A 20 1.40 6.81 31.33
N LEU A 21 2.19 7.56 32.13
CA LEU A 21 3.22 6.98 33.00
C LEU A 21 2.61 6.02 34.02
N LEU A 22 1.57 6.46 34.74
CA LEU A 22 0.87 5.65 35.73
C LEU A 22 0.20 4.40 35.14
N GLN A 23 -0.20 4.45 33.87
CA GLN A 23 -0.80 3.30 33.18
C GLN A 23 0.21 2.27 32.68
N ARG A 24 1.43 2.69 32.33
CA ARG A 24 2.36 1.87 31.53
C ARG A 24 3.69 1.57 32.21
N THR A 25 3.96 2.22 33.33
CA THR A 25 5.24 2.15 34.05
C THR A 25 5.01 2.19 35.55
N ASP A 26 6.02 1.79 36.33
CA ASP A 26 6.02 1.93 37.79
C ASP A 26 6.55 3.30 38.26
N ILE A 27 6.63 4.29 37.36
CA ILE A 27 7.17 5.63 37.62
C ILE A 27 6.06 6.52 38.18
N ILE A 28 6.33 7.14 39.33
CA ILE A 28 5.36 8.02 39.99
C ILE A 28 5.55 9.46 39.50
N PRO A 29 4.55 10.07 38.84
CA PRO A 29 4.63 11.46 38.39
C PRO A 29 4.28 12.44 39.52
N VAL A 30 5.03 13.55 39.58
CA VAL A 30 4.72 14.74 40.37
C VAL A 30 4.62 15.91 39.41
N ILE A 31 3.44 16.49 39.26
CA ILE A 31 3.18 17.64 38.40
C ILE A 31 3.31 18.93 39.23
N LEU A 32 4.01 19.92 38.68
CA LEU A 32 4.09 21.30 39.18
C LEU A 32 3.26 22.20 38.27
N GLU A 33 2.34 22.95 38.85
CA GLU A 33 1.48 23.89 38.15
C GLU A 33 1.52 25.25 38.86
N GLU A 34 1.91 26.29 38.14
CA GLU A 34 2.05 27.64 38.67
C GLU A 34 0.69 28.27 39.01
N SER A 35 -0.37 27.90 38.28
CA SER A 35 -1.71 28.40 38.54
C SER A 35 -2.48 27.58 39.60
N GLY A 36 -3.61 28.11 40.06
CA GLY A 36 -4.54 27.40 40.93
C GLY A 36 -5.45 26.39 40.23
N SER A 37 -5.36 26.30 38.90
CA SER A 37 -6.23 25.48 38.05
C SER A 37 -5.43 24.49 37.22
N THR A 38 -6.02 23.32 36.92
CA THR A 38 -5.40 22.31 36.04
C THR A 38 -6.18 22.22 34.74
N GLY A 39 -5.48 21.98 33.62
CA GLY A 39 -6.07 22.11 32.28
C GLY A 39 -6.21 23.57 31.86
N ASN A 40 -6.39 23.82 30.56
CA ASN A 40 -6.61 25.19 30.08
C ASN A 40 -7.94 25.73 30.64
N ALA A 41 -7.94 27.00 31.04
CA ALA A 41 -9.10 27.72 31.61
C ALA A 41 -10.34 27.80 30.70
N SER A 42 -10.29 27.23 29.48
CA SER A 42 -11.35 27.29 28.47
C SER A 42 -12.38 26.15 28.51
N GLY A 43 -12.31 25.23 29.47
CA GLY A 43 -13.30 24.17 29.65
C GLY A 43 -13.18 23.08 28.58
N MET A 44 -12.83 21.86 29.00
CA MET A 44 -12.62 20.73 28.11
C MET A 44 -13.91 19.91 27.97
N GLY A 45 -14.81 20.36 27.09
CA GLY A 45 -16.04 19.64 26.70
C GLY A 45 -15.82 18.59 25.60
N VAL A 46 -16.78 17.68 25.41
CA VAL A 46 -16.74 16.64 24.36
C VAL A 46 -17.23 17.26 23.05
N GLN A 47 -16.30 17.70 22.20
CA GLN A 47 -16.69 18.38 20.97
C GLN A 47 -17.15 17.38 19.89
N HIS A 48 -18.43 17.43 19.50
CA HIS A 48 -18.97 16.58 18.43
C HIS A 48 -19.01 17.28 17.07
N GLU A 49 -19.10 18.62 17.05
CA GLU A 49 -19.27 19.41 15.82
C GLU A 49 -18.41 20.68 15.83
N SER A 50 -18.03 21.16 14.65
CA SER A 50 -17.36 22.46 14.50
C SER A 50 -17.88 23.22 13.28
N TYR A 51 -17.87 24.55 13.39
CA TYR A 51 -18.43 25.46 12.39
C TYR A 51 -17.46 26.60 12.11
N ILE A 52 -17.48 27.14 10.89
CA ILE A 52 -16.85 28.42 10.55
C ILE A 52 -17.94 29.47 10.42
N TYR A 53 -17.82 30.55 11.19
CA TYR A 53 -18.67 31.72 11.07
C TYR A 53 -18.08 32.70 10.04
N TYR A 54 -18.82 32.93 8.97
CA TYR A 54 -18.45 33.85 7.89
C TYR A 54 -19.70 34.52 7.30
N ASN A 55 -19.66 35.85 7.13
CA ASN A 55 -20.78 36.66 6.60
C ASN A 55 -22.15 36.33 7.23
N ASN A 56 -22.20 36.27 8.57
CA ASN A 56 -23.42 35.98 9.34
C ASN A 56 -24.07 34.62 8.98
N ARG A 57 -23.24 33.63 8.67
CA ARG A 57 -23.64 32.25 8.40
C ARG A 57 -22.63 31.29 9.03
N LEU A 58 -23.13 30.14 9.47
CA LEU A 58 -22.32 29.04 9.97
C LEU A 58 -22.13 28.01 8.85
N PHE A 59 -20.88 27.65 8.60
CA PHE A 59 -20.50 26.62 7.65
C PHE A 59 -19.98 25.42 8.42
N ALA A 60 -20.47 24.22 8.15
CA ALA A 60 -19.91 23.01 8.75
C ALA A 60 -18.42 22.89 8.40
N ASN A 61 -17.63 22.42 9.35
CA ASN A 61 -16.19 22.34 9.23
C ASN A 61 -15.71 20.87 9.38
N PRO A 62 -14.88 20.34 8.47
CA PRO A 62 -14.23 21.01 7.34
C PRO A 62 -15.21 21.49 6.26
N VAL A 63 -14.92 22.65 5.64
CA VAL A 63 -15.76 23.20 4.57
C VAL A 63 -15.74 22.26 3.37
N HIS A 64 -16.89 21.64 3.08
CA HIS A 64 -17.08 20.81 1.89
C HIS A 64 -17.67 21.65 0.74
N LEU A 65 -17.05 21.59 -0.44
CA LEU A 65 -17.60 22.18 -1.67
C LEU A 65 -18.81 21.37 -2.16
N ASN A 66 -19.96 21.56 -1.53
CA ASN A 66 -21.24 20.98 -1.91
C ASN A 66 -22.24 22.08 -2.37
N MET A 67 -23.36 21.65 -2.94
CA MET A 67 -24.37 22.57 -3.48
C MET A 67 -24.93 23.51 -2.40
N ASP A 68 -25.01 23.05 -1.15
CA ASP A 68 -25.46 23.88 -0.03
C ASP A 68 -24.43 24.96 0.32
N THR A 69 -23.15 24.66 0.42
CA THR A 69 -22.10 25.65 0.65
C THR A 69 -22.05 26.69 -0.47
N LEU A 70 -22.23 26.27 -1.72
CA LEU A 70 -22.33 27.18 -2.88
C LEU A 70 -23.59 28.06 -2.84
N ARG A 71 -24.74 27.52 -2.41
CA ARG A 71 -25.97 28.29 -2.19
C ARG A 71 -25.81 29.31 -1.06
N HIS A 72 -25.13 28.93 0.02
CA HIS A 72 -24.91 29.83 1.17
C HIS A 72 -23.88 30.93 0.91
N LEU A 73 -22.89 30.68 0.05
CA LEU A 73 -21.90 31.67 -0.39
C LEU A 73 -22.43 32.59 -1.51
N GLY A 74 -23.46 32.16 -2.24
CA GLY A 74 -24.02 32.85 -3.39
C GLY A 74 -23.32 32.47 -4.71
N VAL A 75 -24.10 32.49 -5.80
CA VAL A 75 -23.66 32.03 -7.14
C VAL A 75 -22.41 32.77 -7.64
N GLY A 76 -22.30 34.07 -7.37
CA GLY A 76 -21.13 34.89 -7.74
C GLY A 76 -19.84 34.53 -7.00
N ALA A 77 -19.92 34.10 -5.74
CA ALA A 77 -18.75 33.65 -4.97
C ALA A 77 -18.30 32.24 -5.41
N GLY A 78 -19.27 31.35 -5.71
CA GLY A 78 -18.99 30.01 -6.25
C GLY A 78 -18.20 30.03 -7.56
N LEU A 79 -18.54 30.96 -8.47
CA LEU A 79 -17.83 31.16 -9.75
C LEU A 79 -16.36 31.59 -9.60
N ARG A 80 -15.96 32.14 -8.45
CA ARG A 80 -14.56 32.50 -8.16
C ARG A 80 -13.81 31.39 -7.43
N LEU A 81 -14.47 30.66 -6.54
CA LEU A 81 -13.87 29.62 -5.72
C LEU A 81 -13.40 28.42 -6.55
N VAL A 82 -14.26 27.89 -7.43
CA VAL A 82 -13.97 26.67 -8.20
C VAL A 82 -12.78 26.86 -9.16
N PRO A 83 -12.70 27.92 -10.00
CA PRO A 83 -11.54 28.13 -10.85
C PRO A 83 -10.26 28.41 -10.06
N SER A 84 -10.36 29.09 -8.91
CA SER A 84 -9.21 29.37 -8.05
C SER A 84 -8.60 28.09 -7.47
N TYR A 85 -9.47 27.15 -7.02
CA TYR A 85 -9.04 25.83 -6.56
C TYR A 85 -8.42 25.00 -7.68
N ILE A 86 -9.08 24.91 -8.84
CA ILE A 86 -8.56 24.17 -10.01
C ILE A 86 -7.20 24.73 -10.44
N LYS A 87 -7.04 26.06 -10.49
CA LYS A 87 -5.76 26.71 -10.81
C LYS A 87 -4.66 26.31 -9.83
N ALA A 88 -4.95 26.27 -8.53
CA ALA A 88 -3.99 25.84 -7.50
C ALA A 88 -3.61 24.36 -7.64
N GLN A 89 -4.55 23.49 -8.03
CA GLN A 89 -4.27 22.06 -8.27
C GLN A 89 -3.48 21.79 -9.56
N LEU A 90 -3.75 22.54 -10.64
CA LEU A 90 -3.07 22.40 -11.92
C LEU A 90 -1.68 23.06 -11.94
N PHE A 91 -1.53 24.16 -11.21
CA PHE A 91 -0.30 24.96 -11.16
C PHE A 91 0.09 25.29 -9.70
N PRO A 92 0.45 24.27 -8.89
CA PRO A 92 0.83 24.49 -7.50
C PRO A 92 2.12 25.32 -7.41
N ARG A 93 2.22 26.14 -6.36
CA ARG A 93 3.46 26.88 -6.02
C ARG A 93 4.53 25.85 -5.65
N ARG A 94 5.58 25.74 -6.47
CA ARG A 94 6.58 24.64 -6.40
C ARG A 94 7.37 24.58 -5.08
N LYS A 95 7.51 25.69 -4.37
CA LYS A 95 8.14 25.76 -3.04
C LYS A 95 7.20 26.53 -2.12
N GLU A 96 6.62 25.85 -1.14
CA GLU A 96 5.83 26.47 -0.08
C GLU A 96 6.80 27.06 0.94
N LYS A 97 7.01 28.38 0.90
CA LYS A 97 7.86 29.07 1.87
C LYS A 97 7.02 29.58 3.04
N THR A 98 5.84 30.08 2.72
CA THR A 98 4.94 30.75 3.65
C THR A 98 3.68 29.93 3.91
N LEU A 99 2.99 30.19 5.03
CA LEU A 99 1.71 29.57 5.34
C LEU A 99 0.65 29.92 4.28
N GLU A 100 0.71 31.14 3.71
CA GLU A 100 -0.11 31.51 2.55
C GLU A 100 0.13 30.56 1.37
N ASP A 101 1.39 30.23 1.03
CA ASP A 101 1.69 29.31 -0.07
C ASP A 101 1.04 27.94 0.16
N ALA A 102 1.19 27.40 1.38
CA ALA A 102 0.65 26.11 1.76
C ALA A 102 -0.89 26.10 1.73
N MET A 103 -1.54 27.14 2.29
CA MET A 103 -3.01 27.25 2.28
C MET A 103 -3.57 27.48 0.87
N VAL A 104 -2.91 28.29 0.04
CA VAL A 104 -3.33 28.52 -1.35
C VAL A 104 -3.20 27.26 -2.19
N ASN A 105 -2.11 26.50 -2.04
CA ASN A 105 -1.95 25.22 -2.73
C ASN A 105 -3.02 24.20 -2.31
N ARG A 106 -3.40 24.21 -1.02
CA ARG A 106 -4.38 23.24 -0.49
C ARG A 106 -5.83 23.60 -0.80
N TYR A 107 -6.19 24.87 -0.65
CA TYR A 107 -7.59 25.33 -0.66
C TYR A 107 -7.94 26.21 -1.87
N GLY A 108 -6.95 26.66 -2.64
CA GLY A 108 -7.12 27.72 -3.62
C GLY A 108 -7.13 29.10 -2.97
N LYS A 109 -6.73 30.13 -3.72
CA LYS A 109 -6.57 31.49 -3.21
C LYS A 109 -7.88 32.08 -2.67
N ALA A 110 -8.98 31.89 -3.40
CA ALA A 110 -10.27 32.48 -3.02
C ALA A 110 -10.86 31.86 -1.74
N LEU A 111 -10.69 30.55 -1.50
CA LEU A 111 -11.19 29.90 -0.28
C LEU A 111 -10.30 30.26 0.92
N TYR A 112 -8.99 30.30 0.71
CA TYR A 112 -8.03 30.79 1.69
C TYR A 112 -8.38 32.21 2.16
N GLU A 113 -8.60 33.14 1.23
CA GLU A 113 -8.95 34.54 1.55
C GLU A 113 -10.29 34.65 2.27
N ALA A 114 -11.28 33.82 1.92
CA ALA A 114 -12.61 33.89 2.52
C ALA A 114 -12.65 33.32 3.95
N PHE A 115 -12.02 32.17 4.20
CA PHE A 115 -12.24 31.43 5.46
C PHE A 115 -11.02 31.31 6.36
N TYR A 116 -9.80 31.30 5.79
CA TYR A 116 -8.61 30.90 6.54
C TYR A 116 -7.67 32.04 6.83
N LYS A 117 -7.53 33.01 5.93
CA LYS A 117 -6.55 34.10 6.05
C LYS A 117 -6.78 34.90 7.33
N ASP A 118 -7.94 35.56 7.42
CA ASP A 118 -8.23 36.50 8.50
C ASP A 118 -8.33 35.81 9.87
N TYR A 119 -8.86 34.60 9.91
CA TYR A 119 -8.82 33.73 11.10
C TYR A 119 -7.38 33.46 11.56
N THR A 120 -6.51 33.06 10.65
CA THR A 120 -5.13 32.68 10.98
C THR A 120 -4.30 33.88 11.38
N GLU A 121 -4.47 35.03 10.71
CA GLU A 121 -3.78 36.27 11.09
C GLU A 121 -4.21 36.77 12.47
N LYS A 122 -5.51 36.64 12.81
CA LYS A 122 -6.04 36.94 14.15
C LYS A 122 -5.45 36.02 15.22
N LEU A 123 -5.38 34.73 14.92
CA LEU A 123 -4.81 33.71 15.81
C LEU A 123 -3.32 33.99 16.08
N CYS A 124 -2.53 34.19 15.03
CA CYS A 124 -1.07 34.29 15.10
C CYS A 124 -0.55 35.69 15.41
N GLY A 125 -1.31 36.74 15.13
CA GLY A 125 -0.85 38.13 15.20
C GLY A 125 0.21 38.51 14.14
N LEU A 126 0.39 37.67 13.11
CA LEU A 126 1.31 37.87 11.99
C LEU A 126 0.57 37.62 10.67
N THR A 127 1.03 38.24 9.58
CA THR A 127 0.47 37.92 8.26
C THR A 127 0.86 36.50 7.86
N CYS A 128 -0.01 35.80 7.12
CA CYS A 128 0.28 34.43 6.67
C CYS A 128 1.52 34.33 5.74
N ARG A 129 2.06 35.46 5.28
CA ARG A 129 3.31 35.54 4.51
C ARG A 129 4.56 35.57 5.38
N GLU A 130 4.43 36.02 6.63
CA GLU A 130 5.53 36.06 7.60
C GLU A 130 5.69 34.72 8.33
N ILE A 131 4.64 33.89 8.31
CA ILE A 131 4.64 32.58 8.96
C ILE A 131 5.23 31.54 7.99
N PRO A 132 6.28 30.80 8.36
CA PRO A 132 6.80 29.71 7.55
C PRO A 132 5.77 28.59 7.31
N ALA A 133 5.80 27.97 6.13
CA ALA A 133 4.92 26.84 5.81
C ALA A 133 5.06 25.64 6.78
N SER A 134 6.23 25.51 7.42
CA SER A 134 6.53 24.48 8.42
C SER A 134 5.71 24.60 9.72
N TRP A 135 5.06 25.73 9.98
CA TRP A 135 4.13 25.89 11.11
C TRP A 135 2.92 24.96 10.98
N GLY A 136 2.62 24.52 9.76
CA GLY A 136 1.46 23.69 9.47
C GLY A 136 0.17 24.50 9.43
N ILE A 137 -0.85 23.95 8.76
CA ILE A 137 -2.17 24.58 8.70
C ILE A 137 -2.83 24.39 10.07
N PRO A 138 -3.22 25.47 10.77
CA PRO A 138 -3.80 25.38 12.09
C PRO A 138 -5.04 24.49 12.04
N PRO A 139 -5.14 23.50 12.94
CA PRO A 139 -6.27 22.60 12.94
C PRO A 139 -7.52 23.37 13.37
N MET A 140 -8.44 23.59 12.43
CA MET A 140 -9.81 23.97 12.79
C MET A 140 -10.61 22.74 13.28
N ASN A 141 -10.00 21.62 13.66
CA ASN A 141 -10.76 20.42 14.03
C ASN A 141 -10.29 19.82 15.35
N ASN A 142 -11.29 19.55 16.20
CA ASN A 142 -11.35 18.60 17.31
C ASN A 142 -10.39 18.82 18.48
N ALA A 143 -10.94 19.25 19.62
CA ALA A 143 -10.35 19.00 20.92
C ALA A 143 -11.20 18.00 21.72
N THR A 144 -10.53 16.99 22.25
CA THR A 144 -11.05 15.96 23.17
C THR A 144 -10.86 16.36 24.64
N THR A 145 -11.56 15.66 25.53
CA THR A 145 -11.74 15.91 26.97
C THR A 145 -10.45 15.87 27.80
N GLY A 146 -10.32 16.72 28.83
CA GLY A 146 -9.27 16.61 29.85
C GLY A 146 -9.71 16.87 31.29
N HIS A 147 -10.99 17.21 31.54
CA HIS A 147 -11.49 17.37 32.92
C HIS A 147 -11.44 16.09 33.78
N ASN A 148 -11.31 14.91 33.17
CA ASN A 148 -11.23 13.65 33.93
C ASN A 148 -9.80 13.24 34.31
N LEU A 149 -8.76 13.84 33.69
CA LEU A 149 -7.39 13.36 33.87
C LEU A 149 -6.78 13.79 35.21
N THR A 150 -7.07 14.99 35.71
CA THR A 150 -6.55 15.47 37.01
C THR A 150 -6.90 14.50 38.14
N HIS A 151 -8.21 14.21 38.29
CA HIS A 151 -8.70 13.29 39.30
C HIS A 151 -8.16 11.87 39.09
N GLN A 152 -8.09 11.39 37.84
CA GLN A 152 -7.53 10.07 37.54
C GLN A 152 -6.04 9.95 37.94
N VAL A 153 -5.24 10.98 37.67
CA VAL A 153 -3.82 11.00 38.05
C VAL A 153 -3.67 10.92 39.57
N GLU A 154 -4.46 11.69 40.32
CA GLU A 154 -4.43 11.68 41.80
C GLU A 154 -4.89 10.33 42.38
N VAL A 155 -5.99 9.77 41.87
CA VAL A 155 -6.50 8.45 42.30
C VAL A 155 -5.51 7.32 41.99
N MET A 156 -4.77 7.43 40.89
CA MET A 156 -3.73 6.46 40.51
C MET A 156 -2.39 6.68 41.25
N GLY A 157 -2.33 7.63 42.19
CA GLY A 157 -1.17 7.86 43.06
C GLY A 157 -0.15 8.89 42.55
N GLY A 158 -0.44 9.59 41.45
CA GLY A 158 0.29 10.78 41.04
C GLY A 158 0.02 11.96 41.98
N LYS A 159 0.95 12.92 42.04
CA LYS A 159 0.79 14.15 42.85
C LYS A 159 0.73 15.37 41.94
N ILE A 160 -0.16 16.31 42.25
CA ILE A 160 -0.28 17.58 41.53
C ILE A 160 -0.12 18.72 42.54
N LEU A 161 0.94 19.51 42.42
CA LEU A 161 1.24 20.65 43.27
C LEU A 161 0.86 21.93 42.51
N LYS A 162 -0.26 22.53 42.91
CA LYS A 162 -0.78 23.79 42.35
C LYS A 162 -0.13 24.99 43.01
N TYR A 163 -0.16 26.15 42.37
CA TYR A 163 0.51 27.38 42.80
C TYR A 163 2.04 27.34 42.85
N HIS A 164 2.66 26.27 42.33
CA HIS A 164 4.12 26.06 42.37
C HIS A 164 4.76 26.47 41.04
N GLY A 165 5.30 27.69 40.99
CA GLY A 165 6.11 28.17 39.87
C GLY A 165 7.55 27.65 39.98
N ILE A 166 8.17 27.31 38.86
CA ILE A 166 9.58 26.89 38.88
C ILE A 166 10.48 28.10 39.07
N GLN A 167 11.44 27.95 39.96
CA GLN A 167 12.47 28.94 40.22
C GLN A 167 13.83 28.52 39.67
N GLU A 168 14.22 27.26 39.88
CA GLU A 168 15.55 26.77 39.47
C GLU A 168 15.51 25.28 39.10
N ILE A 169 16.28 24.93 38.06
CA ILE A 169 16.54 23.56 37.64
C ILE A 169 18.03 23.25 37.77
N SER A 170 18.37 22.29 38.63
CA SER A 170 19.77 21.94 38.93
C SER A 170 20.28 20.85 37.99
N VAL A 171 21.44 21.07 37.40
CA VAL A 171 22.05 20.20 36.39
C VAL A 171 23.41 19.69 36.89
N LYS A 172 23.68 18.40 36.68
CA LYS A 172 24.99 17.78 36.88
C LYS A 172 25.28 16.77 35.78
N ASP A 173 26.46 16.85 35.15
CA ASP A 173 26.91 15.91 34.11
C ASP A 173 25.86 15.68 32.99
N ASP A 174 25.31 16.77 32.45
CA ASP A 174 24.23 16.76 31.44
C ASP A 174 22.96 15.98 31.84
N ASN A 175 22.68 15.86 33.14
CA ASN A 175 21.41 15.37 33.66
C ASN A 175 20.80 16.39 34.61
N ILE A 176 19.48 16.52 34.55
CA ILE A 176 18.73 17.25 35.58
C ILE A 176 18.70 16.38 36.83
N THR A 177 18.96 16.97 37.99
CA THR A 177 19.02 16.27 39.27
C THR A 177 17.85 16.63 40.17
N SER A 178 17.45 17.90 40.16
CA SER A 178 16.37 18.42 40.99
C SER A 178 15.72 19.66 40.40
N ILE A 179 14.50 19.94 40.88
CA ILE A 179 13.77 21.19 40.63
C ILE A 179 13.43 21.84 41.96
N THR A 180 13.63 23.15 42.05
CA THR A 180 13.13 23.99 43.13
C THR A 180 11.95 24.80 42.60
N ALA A 181 10.80 24.67 43.27
CA ALA A 181 9.57 25.38 42.92
C ALA A 181 9.08 26.20 44.11
N PHE A 182 8.59 27.42 43.85
CA PHE A 182 8.10 28.35 44.84
C PHE A 182 6.58 28.39 44.81
N ASN A 183 5.94 28.25 45.97
CA ASN A 183 4.50 28.37 46.10
C ASN A 183 4.11 29.84 46.31
N HIS A 184 3.44 30.43 45.33
CA HIS A 184 3.08 31.85 45.37
C HIS A 184 1.96 32.21 46.36
N VAL A 185 1.32 31.22 46.98
CA VAL A 185 0.27 31.43 48.00
C VAL A 185 0.82 31.26 49.40
N THR A 186 1.63 30.23 49.64
CA THR A 186 2.21 29.95 50.96
C THR A 186 3.57 30.60 51.19
N GLU A 187 4.19 31.14 50.13
CA GLU A 187 5.54 31.71 50.12
C GLU A 187 6.66 30.71 50.49
N GLU A 188 6.40 29.41 50.32
CA GLU A 188 7.36 28.34 50.63
C GLU A 188 8.02 27.78 49.36
N ALA A 189 9.31 27.45 49.46
CA ALA A 189 10.04 26.75 48.40
C ALA A 189 10.07 25.24 48.66
N VAL A 190 9.79 24.45 47.63
CA VAL A 190 9.84 22.99 47.65
C VAL A 190 10.95 22.51 46.72
N HIS A 191 11.84 21.70 47.27
CA HIS A 191 12.93 21.06 46.52
C HIS A 191 12.59 19.59 46.23
N MET A 192 12.72 19.16 44.97
CA MET A 192 12.37 17.82 44.52
C MET A 192 13.44 17.21 43.63
N GLU A 193 13.97 16.06 44.05
CA GLU A 193 14.79 15.18 43.21
C GLU A 193 13.89 14.25 42.37
N GLY A 194 14.36 13.89 41.17
CA GLY A 194 13.65 13.01 40.25
C GLY A 194 14.57 12.29 39.28
N ASP A 195 14.07 11.20 38.69
CA ASP A 195 14.80 10.41 37.70
C ASP A 195 14.57 10.94 36.28
N TYR A 196 13.33 11.36 35.99
CA TYR A 196 12.90 11.89 34.70
C TYR A 196 12.24 13.25 34.87
N PHE A 197 12.50 14.15 33.93
CA PHE A 197 11.95 15.49 33.92
C PHE A 197 11.23 15.73 32.61
N ILE A 198 9.96 16.14 32.68
CA ILE A 198 9.15 16.40 31.50
C ILE A 198 8.69 17.85 31.55
N SER A 199 9.02 18.62 30.53
CA SER A 199 8.57 20.01 30.41
C SER A 199 7.45 20.14 29.39
N THR A 200 6.37 20.79 29.80
CA THR A 200 5.26 21.18 28.92
C THR A 200 5.06 22.70 28.84
N ILE A 201 5.84 23.46 29.61
CA ILE A 201 5.88 24.93 29.59
C ILE A 201 6.60 25.45 28.34
N PRO A 202 6.37 26.72 27.95
CA PRO A 202 7.07 27.34 26.83
C PRO A 202 8.59 27.16 26.89
N ALA A 203 9.21 26.84 25.75
CA ALA A 203 10.67 26.66 25.67
C ALA A 203 11.46 27.87 26.20
N GLN A 204 10.91 29.07 26.03
CA GLN A 204 11.47 30.32 26.54
C GLN A 204 11.57 30.32 28.07
N ASP A 205 10.54 29.85 28.76
CA ASP A 205 10.50 29.83 30.22
C ASP A 205 11.40 28.72 30.76
N LEU A 206 11.45 27.58 30.08
CA LEU A 206 12.35 26.50 30.44
C LEU A 206 13.83 26.93 30.32
N VAL A 207 14.20 27.69 29.28
CA VAL A 207 15.55 28.28 29.14
C VAL A 207 15.86 29.22 30.31
N ASN A 208 14.89 30.07 30.70
CA ASN A 208 15.07 30.98 31.83
C ASN A 208 15.24 30.25 33.16
N ASN A 209 14.57 29.10 33.35
CA ASN A 209 14.70 28.29 34.57
C ASN A 209 16.01 27.46 34.64
N LEU A 210 16.71 27.29 33.51
CA LEU A 210 18.05 26.69 33.40
C LEU A 210 19.16 27.77 33.40
N ASN A 211 18.89 28.92 34.02
CA ASN A 211 19.84 30.03 34.08
C ASN A 211 21.15 29.57 34.74
N GLY A 212 22.30 29.91 34.14
CA GLY A 212 23.62 29.44 34.57
C GLY A 212 24.18 28.27 33.76
N TYR A 213 23.33 27.43 33.17
CA TYR A 213 23.73 26.31 32.29
C TYR A 213 23.46 26.55 30.81
N THR A 214 22.73 27.62 30.51
CA THR A 214 22.29 27.97 29.15
C THR A 214 23.22 28.99 28.50
N PRO A 215 23.82 28.68 27.33
CA PRO A 215 24.67 29.61 26.59
C PRO A 215 23.93 30.92 26.22
N PRO A 216 24.63 32.07 26.14
CA PRO A 216 24.02 33.36 25.79
C PRO A 216 23.23 33.33 24.47
N GLU A 217 23.74 32.66 23.43
CA GLU A 217 23.09 32.54 22.12
C GLU A 217 21.74 31.80 22.19
N ILE A 218 21.66 30.77 23.04
CA ILE A 218 20.42 30.02 23.27
C ILE A 218 19.40 30.88 24.01
N LYS A 219 19.85 31.69 24.99
CA LYS A 219 18.98 32.64 25.70
C LYS A 219 18.40 33.68 24.74
N GLU A 220 19.24 34.26 23.88
CA GLU A 220 18.80 35.24 22.90
C GLU A 220 17.79 34.63 21.90
N THR A 221 18.09 33.44 21.39
CA THR A 221 17.20 32.72 20.46
C THR A 221 15.86 32.40 21.12
N ALA A 222 15.88 31.89 22.36
CA ALA A 222 14.68 31.55 23.12
C ALA A 222 13.84 32.79 23.46
N ALA A 223 14.49 33.93 23.77
CA ALA A 223 13.81 35.20 24.04
C ALA A 223 13.07 35.76 22.81
N GLY A 224 13.55 35.47 21.60
CA GLY A 224 12.89 35.87 20.35
C GLY A 224 11.75 34.95 19.89
N LEU A 225 11.51 33.82 20.57
CA LEU A 225 10.38 32.94 20.28
C LEU A 225 9.06 33.64 20.59
N LYS A 226 8.12 33.61 19.62
CA LYS A 226 6.83 34.28 19.77
C LYS A 226 5.76 33.32 20.29
N TYR A 227 5.04 33.78 21.31
CA TYR A 227 3.84 33.12 21.81
C TYR A 227 2.69 34.11 21.83
N ARG A 228 1.46 33.61 21.66
CA ARG A 228 0.23 34.39 21.78
C ARG A 228 -0.47 34.06 23.08
N ASN A 229 -0.89 35.09 23.78
CA ASN A 229 -1.75 35.00 24.96
C ASN A 229 -3.21 34.85 24.50
N VAL A 230 -4.03 34.26 25.37
CA VAL A 230 -5.48 34.13 25.15
C VAL A 230 -6.22 34.78 26.31
N ILE A 231 -7.18 35.64 25.99
CA ILE A 231 -8.22 36.09 26.92
C ILE A 231 -9.48 35.30 26.58
N THR A 232 -10.07 34.63 27.57
CA THR A 232 -11.33 33.91 27.41
C THR A 232 -12.41 34.64 28.19
N ALA A 233 -13.39 35.19 27.48
CA ALA A 233 -14.60 35.75 28.07
C ALA A 233 -15.68 34.65 28.10
N SER A 234 -15.99 34.16 29.29
CA SER A 234 -17.03 33.15 29.52
C SER A 234 -18.34 33.87 29.80
N ILE A 235 -19.38 33.56 29.03
CA ILE A 235 -20.70 34.20 29.12
C ILE A 235 -21.74 33.12 29.39
N LEU A 236 -22.47 33.24 30.49
CA LEU A 236 -23.61 32.40 30.80
C LEU A 236 -24.87 32.99 30.17
N LEU A 237 -25.57 32.19 29.37
CA LEU A 237 -26.76 32.61 28.63
C LEU A 237 -28.00 31.83 29.07
N LYS A 238 -29.16 32.48 29.10
CA LYS A 238 -30.47 31.83 29.26
C LYS A 238 -30.76 30.82 28.15
N LYS A 239 -30.37 31.15 26.91
CA LYS A 239 -30.54 30.32 25.71
C LYS A 239 -29.63 30.84 24.59
N LEU A 240 -29.29 29.96 23.67
CA LEU A 240 -28.55 30.31 22.44
C LEU A 240 -29.52 30.44 21.26
N SER A 241 -29.33 31.46 20.42
CA SER A 241 -30.25 31.74 19.31
C SER A 241 -29.52 32.41 18.16
N PHE A 242 -29.80 31.99 16.92
CA PHE A 242 -29.19 32.56 15.72
C PHE A 242 -30.12 33.56 15.03
N LEU A 243 -29.63 34.79 14.80
CA LEU A 243 -30.34 35.83 14.07
C LEU A 243 -30.22 35.61 12.57
N ASN A 244 -31.35 35.34 11.92
CA ASN A 244 -31.43 35.39 10.46
C ASN A 244 -31.54 36.85 10.00
N LYS A 245 -30.41 37.48 9.65
CA LYS A 245 -30.38 38.88 9.18
C LYS A 245 -31.19 39.13 7.90
N SER A 246 -31.54 38.10 7.12
CA SER A 246 -32.41 38.26 5.95
C SER A 246 -33.89 38.37 6.30
N THR A 247 -34.32 37.82 7.44
CA THR A 247 -35.74 37.86 7.89
C THR A 247 -35.94 38.68 9.16
N GLY A 248 -34.87 39.02 9.89
CA GLY A 248 -34.93 39.69 11.18
C GLY A 248 -35.34 38.78 12.35
N GLU A 249 -35.59 37.49 12.10
CA GLU A 249 -36.07 36.55 13.11
C GLU A 249 -34.92 35.82 13.83
N TRP A 250 -35.05 35.67 15.15
CA TRP A 250 -34.19 34.83 15.97
C TRP A 250 -34.71 33.39 15.97
N LYS A 251 -33.87 32.45 15.53
CA LYS A 251 -34.16 31.01 15.60
C LYS A 251 -33.38 30.38 16.75
N PRO A 252 -33.99 29.48 17.55
CA PRO A 252 -33.24 28.71 18.54
C PRO A 252 -32.10 27.95 17.84
N PHE A 253 -30.90 28.01 18.41
CA PHE A 253 -29.78 27.19 17.95
C PHE A 253 -29.73 25.95 18.84
N GLU A 254 -29.87 24.77 18.24
CA GLU A 254 -29.85 23.51 19.00
C GLU A 254 -28.49 23.37 19.70
N VAL A 255 -28.49 23.36 21.03
CA VAL A 255 -27.25 23.45 21.82
C VAL A 255 -26.60 22.07 21.87
N LYS A 256 -25.52 21.90 21.10
CA LYS A 256 -24.60 20.75 21.16
C LYS A 256 -23.19 21.28 21.44
N ASP A 257 -22.37 20.52 22.16
CA ASP A 257 -20.95 20.84 22.39
C ASP A 257 -20.24 21.08 21.05
N CYS A 258 -19.96 22.34 20.72
CA CYS A 258 -19.40 22.73 19.43
C CYS A 258 -18.46 23.93 19.53
N ALA A 259 -17.56 24.05 18.55
CA ALA A 259 -16.71 25.23 18.40
C ALA A 259 -17.04 25.96 17.10
N ILE A 260 -17.06 27.29 17.18
CA ILE A 260 -17.31 28.19 16.07
C ILE A 260 -16.05 29.03 15.84
N TYR A 261 -15.42 28.85 14.69
CA TYR A 261 -14.24 29.60 14.25
C TYR A 261 -14.66 30.86 13.49
N ILE A 262 -14.17 32.02 13.91
CA ILE A 262 -14.60 33.31 13.37
C ILE A 262 -13.61 33.78 12.31
N ALA A 263 -14.00 33.62 11.04
CA ALA A 263 -13.18 34.00 9.91
C ALA A 263 -13.07 35.52 9.72
N GLY A 264 -14.14 36.28 9.94
CA GLY A 264 -14.16 37.73 9.67
C GLY A 264 -13.40 38.59 10.69
N LYS A 265 -12.94 39.78 10.25
CA LYS A 265 -12.30 40.81 11.11
C LYS A 265 -13.28 41.65 11.91
N ASP A 266 -14.57 41.61 11.57
CA ASP A 266 -15.60 42.42 12.24
C ASP A 266 -15.84 42.03 13.70
N ILE A 267 -15.40 40.84 14.08
CA ILE A 267 -15.43 40.31 15.45
C ILE A 267 -13.99 39.95 15.80
N LYS A 268 -13.48 40.49 16.91
CA LYS A 268 -12.11 40.28 17.38
C LYS A 268 -11.90 38.89 17.97
N ALA A 269 -12.94 38.26 18.53
CA ALA A 269 -12.86 36.87 18.95
C ALA A 269 -12.47 35.97 17.77
N ALA A 270 -11.58 35.01 18.01
CA ALA A 270 -11.12 34.04 17.02
C ALA A 270 -11.94 32.74 17.06
N ARG A 271 -12.37 32.35 18.26
CA ARG A 271 -13.12 31.12 18.50
C ARG A 271 -14.21 31.37 19.54
N ILE A 272 -15.35 30.71 19.36
CA ILE A 272 -16.40 30.59 20.36
C ILE A 272 -16.59 29.11 20.65
N GLN A 273 -16.45 28.72 21.92
CA GLN A 273 -16.78 27.38 22.39
C GLN A 273 -18.17 27.42 23.04
N VAL A 274 -19.09 26.59 22.57
CA VAL A 274 -20.43 26.43 23.13
C VAL A 274 -20.46 25.12 23.90
N ASN A 275 -20.85 25.18 25.17
CA ASN A 275 -20.99 24.03 26.03
C ASN A 275 -22.46 23.59 26.14
N THR A 276 -22.66 22.32 26.45
CA THR A 276 -23.99 21.73 26.68
C THR A 276 -24.67 22.46 27.84
N PRO A 277 -26.00 22.72 27.76
CA PRO A 277 -26.68 23.45 28.80
C PRO A 277 -26.62 22.72 30.14
N VAL A 278 -26.33 23.45 31.21
CA VAL A 278 -26.42 22.96 32.60
C VAL A 278 -27.60 23.67 33.25
N GLN A 279 -28.58 22.91 33.73
CA GLN A 279 -29.83 23.46 34.32
C GLN A 279 -30.57 24.45 33.40
N GLY A 280 -30.48 24.26 32.08
CA GLY A 280 -31.16 25.10 31.08
C GLY A 280 -30.38 26.35 30.65
N ALA A 281 -29.29 26.71 31.32
CA ALA A 281 -28.41 27.80 30.92
C ALA A 281 -27.18 27.29 30.15
N VAL A 282 -26.62 28.10 29.26
CA VAL A 282 -25.54 27.73 28.33
C VAL A 282 -24.31 28.57 28.58
N TRP A 283 -23.16 27.93 28.80
CA TRP A 283 -21.86 28.62 28.81
C TRP A 283 -21.30 28.75 27.40
N VAL A 284 -20.90 29.98 27.07
CA VAL A 284 -20.24 30.34 25.81
C VAL A 284 -18.90 30.99 26.13
N ASN A 285 -17.81 30.41 25.66
CA ASN A 285 -16.46 30.92 25.88
C ASN A 285 -15.94 31.57 24.59
N MET A 286 -15.76 32.89 24.61
CA MET A 286 -15.20 33.65 23.49
C MET A 286 -13.70 33.85 23.70
N GLU A 287 -12.89 33.39 22.75
CA GLU A 287 -11.43 33.44 22.85
C GLU A 287 -10.81 34.52 21.97
N TYR A 288 -9.97 35.33 22.60
CA TYR A 288 -9.29 36.47 22.03
C TYR A 288 -7.77 36.27 22.12
N TYR A 289 -7.11 36.19 20.96
CA TYR A 289 -5.67 36.00 20.89
C TYR A 289 -4.97 37.36 20.80
N CYS A 290 -4.00 37.60 21.69
CA CYS A 290 -3.27 38.87 21.80
C CYS A 290 -1.86 38.67 22.35
N SER A 291 -1.07 39.73 22.34
CA SER A 291 0.25 39.82 22.97
C SER A 291 0.20 40.86 24.09
N HIS A 292 1.14 40.82 25.03
CA HIS A 292 1.24 41.78 26.15
C HIS A 292 1.21 43.27 25.73
N GLY A 293 1.76 43.58 24.55
CA GLY A 293 1.77 44.94 24.01
C GLY A 293 0.45 45.38 23.35
N ASP A 294 -0.46 44.46 23.05
CA ASP A 294 -1.69 44.74 22.30
C ASP A 294 -2.70 45.49 23.19
N ALA A 295 -3.44 46.43 22.61
CA ALA A 295 -4.47 47.18 23.33
C ALA A 295 -5.51 46.26 24.01
N LEU A 296 -5.81 45.11 23.40
CA LEU A 296 -6.75 44.13 23.92
C LEU A 296 -6.30 43.52 25.27
N TRP A 297 -4.99 43.32 25.47
CA TRP A 297 -4.47 42.75 26.72
C TRP A 297 -4.55 43.73 27.89
N ARG A 298 -4.56 45.04 27.62
CA ARG A 298 -4.59 46.10 28.63
C ARG A 298 -5.99 46.45 29.14
N LEU A 299 -7.04 45.95 28.47
CA LEU A 299 -8.41 46.17 28.91
C LEU A 299 -8.65 45.51 30.28
N SER A 300 -9.47 46.13 31.12
CA SER A 300 -9.94 45.51 32.36
C SER A 300 -10.86 44.32 32.05
N ASP A 301 -11.09 43.47 33.05
CA ASP A 301 -11.97 42.32 32.86
C ASP A 301 -13.41 42.77 32.57
N GLU A 302 -13.88 43.87 33.14
CA GLU A 302 -15.19 44.49 32.83
C GLU A 302 -15.25 44.97 31.37
N GLU A 303 -14.19 45.61 30.87
CA GLU A 303 -14.12 46.06 29.47
C GLU A 303 -14.13 44.87 28.49
N ILE A 304 -13.46 43.77 28.84
CA ILE A 304 -13.49 42.52 28.06
C ILE A 304 -14.89 41.90 28.08
N GLN A 305 -15.57 41.89 29.22
CA GLN A 305 -16.95 41.39 29.32
C GLN A 305 -17.88 42.18 28.40
N GLN A 306 -17.81 43.51 28.44
CA GLN A 306 -18.63 44.38 27.59
C GLN A 306 -18.32 44.19 26.11
N LEU A 307 -17.04 44.06 25.76
CA LEU A 307 -16.62 43.74 24.39
C LEU A 307 -17.21 42.40 23.91
N ALA A 308 -17.11 41.36 24.74
CA ALA A 308 -17.59 40.03 24.39
C ALA A 308 -19.12 40.00 24.23
N ILE A 309 -19.87 40.66 25.12
CA ILE A 309 -21.33 40.80 25.00
C ILE A 309 -21.69 41.54 23.70
N ALA A 310 -21.02 42.66 23.40
CA ALA A 310 -21.28 43.44 22.19
C ALA A 310 -20.95 42.66 20.90
N GLU A 311 -19.85 41.90 20.89
CA GLU A 311 -19.47 41.08 19.74
C GLU A 311 -20.39 39.87 19.57
N LEU A 312 -20.86 39.26 20.67
CA LEU A 312 -21.84 38.18 20.64
C LEU A 312 -23.17 38.66 20.04
N ASP A 313 -23.64 39.85 20.44
CA ASP A 313 -24.85 40.47 19.87
C ASP A 313 -24.64 40.82 18.37
N LYS A 314 -23.51 41.45 18.04
CA LYS A 314 -23.13 41.79 16.66
C LYS A 314 -23.07 40.56 15.73
N SER A 315 -22.58 39.44 16.26
CA SER A 315 -22.49 38.15 15.53
C SER A 315 -23.87 37.54 15.24
N GLY A 316 -24.91 37.96 15.96
CA GLY A 316 -26.24 37.36 15.89
C GLY A 316 -26.30 35.95 16.46
N LEU A 317 -25.34 35.52 17.30
CA LEU A 317 -25.33 34.20 17.95
C LEU A 317 -26.09 34.18 19.29
N SER A 318 -26.31 35.35 19.91
CA SER A 318 -27.24 35.54 21.03
C SER A 318 -27.49 37.03 21.24
N CYS A 319 -28.64 37.38 21.82
CA CYS A 319 -28.93 38.74 22.25
C CYS A 319 -28.32 39.02 23.63
N SER A 320 -27.84 40.25 23.85
CA SER A 320 -27.33 40.74 25.13
C SER A 320 -28.32 40.57 26.30
N THR A 321 -29.63 40.60 26.04
CA THR A 321 -30.69 40.37 27.04
C THR A 321 -30.75 38.92 27.59
N ASN A 322 -30.09 37.97 26.93
CA ASN A 322 -29.99 36.59 27.40
C ASN A 322 -28.83 36.36 28.38
N VAL A 323 -27.95 37.34 28.60
CA VAL A 323 -26.79 37.21 29.50
C VAL A 323 -27.25 37.13 30.95
N LEU A 324 -26.74 36.12 31.66
CA LEU A 324 -26.99 35.87 33.08
C LEU A 324 -25.79 36.21 33.94
N ASP A 325 -24.59 35.86 33.46
CA ASP A 325 -23.34 36.05 34.20
C ASP A 325 -22.15 36.06 33.22
N THR A 326 -21.02 36.60 33.65
CA THR A 326 -19.78 36.65 32.87
C THR A 326 -18.54 36.50 33.72
N ALA A 327 -17.52 35.85 33.17
CA ALA A 327 -16.20 35.72 33.79
C ALA A 327 -15.10 35.90 32.74
N VAL A 328 -13.92 36.38 33.14
CA VAL A 328 -12.77 36.53 32.26
C VAL A 328 -11.59 35.73 32.81
N THR A 329 -10.92 35.00 31.94
CA THR A 329 -9.66 34.33 32.27
C THR A 329 -8.58 34.71 31.27
N ARG A 330 -7.34 34.81 31.75
CA ARG A 330 -6.17 35.19 30.95
C ARG A 330 -5.14 34.09 31.02
N THR A 331 -4.67 33.67 29.86
CA THR A 331 -3.65 32.62 29.72
C THR A 331 -2.50 33.17 28.90
N GLU A 332 -1.35 33.30 29.54
CA GLU A 332 -0.13 33.70 28.86
C GLU A 332 0.45 32.55 28.03
N LYS A 333 1.09 32.92 26.91
CA LYS A 333 1.81 31.98 26.03
C LYS A 333 1.01 30.73 25.65
N ALA A 334 -0.28 30.90 25.40
CA ALA A 334 -1.22 29.83 25.08
C ALA A 334 -0.96 29.17 23.70
N LEU A 335 -0.33 29.87 22.76
CA LEU A 335 -0.05 29.36 21.41
C LEU A 335 1.34 29.76 20.91
N ALA A 336 2.15 28.78 20.50
CA ALA A 336 3.44 29.03 19.83
C ALA A 336 3.26 29.43 18.35
N VAL A 337 3.90 30.52 17.95
CA VAL A 337 3.82 31.07 16.57
C VAL A 337 5.20 31.12 15.95
N TYR A 338 5.36 30.53 14.76
CA TYR A 338 6.64 30.58 14.07
C TYR A 338 6.85 31.98 13.50
N SER A 339 7.84 32.67 14.07
CA SER A 339 8.40 33.91 13.57
C SER A 339 9.68 33.62 12.78
N THR A 340 10.32 34.65 12.23
CA THR A 340 11.65 34.55 11.61
C THR A 340 12.68 33.88 12.54
N GLN A 341 12.57 34.10 13.85
CA GLN A 341 13.47 33.51 14.85
C GLN A 341 13.34 31.98 14.95
N TYR A 342 12.21 31.40 14.52
CA TYR A 342 11.99 29.96 14.56
C TYR A 342 13.00 29.18 13.71
N GLU A 343 13.56 29.78 12.65
CA GLU A 343 14.60 29.12 11.85
C GLU A 343 15.83 28.73 12.69
N GLN A 344 16.06 29.41 13.82
CA GLN A 344 17.15 29.15 14.75
C GLN A 344 16.74 28.23 15.92
N PHE A 345 15.47 27.80 16.00
CA PHE A 345 14.98 26.93 17.07
C PHE A 345 15.70 25.56 17.10
N GLY A 346 16.31 25.15 15.99
CA GLY A 346 17.18 23.97 15.96
C GLY A 346 18.26 23.98 17.05
N ALA A 347 18.89 25.13 17.30
CA ALA A 347 19.90 25.26 18.35
C ALA A 347 19.31 25.11 19.77
N VAL A 348 18.12 25.68 20.00
CA VAL A 348 17.38 25.54 21.28
C VAL A 348 16.99 24.08 21.51
N ARG A 349 16.53 23.40 20.46
CA ARG A 349 16.24 21.97 20.48
C ARG A 349 17.49 21.14 20.82
N GLU A 350 18.60 21.35 20.12
CA GLU A 350 19.86 20.63 20.35
C GLU A 350 20.37 20.83 21.77
N PHE A 351 20.24 22.05 22.31
CA PHE A 351 20.55 22.35 23.70
C PHE A 351 19.72 21.51 24.67
N PHE A 352 18.41 21.38 24.47
CA PHE A 352 17.58 20.54 25.33
C PHE A 352 17.83 19.04 25.13
N ASP A 353 18.09 18.61 23.89
CA ASP A 353 18.29 17.20 23.55
C ASP A 353 19.54 16.62 24.25
N ARG A 354 20.52 17.47 24.62
CA ARG A 354 21.73 17.09 25.39
C ARG A 354 21.41 16.46 26.74
N PHE A 355 20.33 16.91 27.40
CA PHE A 355 19.93 16.39 28.70
C PHE A 355 19.24 15.04 28.51
N LYS A 356 19.85 13.97 29.00
CA LYS A 356 19.34 12.60 28.72
C LYS A 356 17.99 12.33 29.37
N ASN A 357 17.72 12.95 30.51
CA ASN A 357 16.51 12.74 31.30
C ASN A 357 15.49 13.88 31.24
N LEU A 358 15.68 14.89 30.38
CA LEU A 358 14.70 15.94 30.11
C LEU A 358 13.93 15.64 28.82
N PHE A 359 12.59 15.68 28.86
CA PHE A 359 11.74 15.49 27.68
C PHE A 359 10.80 16.69 27.49
N LEU A 360 10.76 17.23 26.28
CA LEU A 360 9.84 18.31 25.91
C LEU A 360 8.60 17.69 25.27
N VAL A 361 7.42 18.03 25.80
CA VAL A 361 6.15 17.41 25.38
C VAL A 361 5.08 18.47 25.15
N GLY A 362 4.35 18.34 24.04
CA GLY A 362 3.31 19.30 23.66
C GLY A 362 3.84 20.51 22.89
N GLY A 363 2.93 21.38 22.43
CA GLY A 363 3.27 22.46 21.50
C GLY A 363 4.07 23.59 22.10
N ASN A 364 3.80 24.00 23.33
CA ASN A 364 4.51 25.13 23.93
C ASN A 364 5.97 24.79 24.22
N ALA A 365 6.24 23.63 24.86
CA ALA A 365 7.60 23.16 25.12
C ALA A 365 8.38 22.86 23.83
N MET A 366 7.74 22.23 22.84
CA MET A 366 8.39 21.91 21.58
C MET A 366 8.39 23.07 20.57
N HIS A 367 7.82 24.23 20.95
CA HIS A 367 7.53 25.36 20.09
C HIS A 367 6.92 24.94 18.75
N LYS A 368 5.79 24.23 18.79
CA LYS A 368 5.03 23.76 17.63
C LYS A 368 3.55 24.09 17.76
N ASN A 369 2.90 24.28 16.62
CA ASN A 369 1.45 24.45 16.53
C ASN A 369 0.73 23.15 16.96
N ASN A 370 0.19 23.11 18.17
CA ASN A 370 -0.40 21.90 18.74
C ASN A 370 -1.92 21.92 18.80
N ASP A 371 -2.45 20.71 18.84
CA ASP A 371 -3.74 20.39 19.42
C ASP A 371 -3.55 19.32 20.50
N ILE A 372 -4.65 18.85 21.06
CA ILE A 372 -4.61 17.77 22.06
C ILE A 372 -4.17 16.43 21.45
N THR A 373 -4.42 16.18 20.17
CA THR A 373 -3.95 14.97 19.47
C THR A 373 -2.42 14.94 19.44
N TYR A 374 -1.81 16.07 19.11
CA TYR A 374 -0.36 16.26 19.12
C TYR A 374 0.23 16.09 20.52
N ALA A 375 -0.40 16.69 21.52
CA ALA A 375 -0.02 16.51 22.94
C ALA A 375 -0.09 15.03 23.35
N THR A 376 -1.15 14.32 22.95
CA THR A 376 -1.32 12.88 23.24
C THR A 376 -0.25 12.03 22.59
N ALA A 377 0.05 12.30 21.31
CA ALA A 377 1.04 11.54 20.55
C ALA A 377 2.47 11.74 21.07
N THR A 378 2.84 12.99 21.38
CA THR A 378 4.15 13.31 21.97
C THR A 378 4.29 12.76 23.38
N ALA A 379 3.24 12.84 24.21
CA ALA A 379 3.21 12.22 25.54
C ALA A 379 3.39 10.70 25.47
N SER A 380 2.61 10.02 24.62
CA SER A 380 2.68 8.56 24.46
C SER A 380 4.07 8.10 23.99
N THR A 381 4.65 8.82 23.01
CA THR A 381 5.99 8.52 22.48
C THR A 381 7.06 8.74 23.54
N THR A 382 6.93 9.80 24.34
CA THR A 382 7.84 10.10 25.45
C THR A 382 7.82 9.00 26.50
N VAL A 383 6.63 8.54 26.91
CA VAL A 383 6.51 7.45 27.88
C VAL A 383 7.05 6.13 27.33
N GLU A 384 6.86 5.86 26.04
CA GLU A 384 7.45 4.68 25.38
C GLU A 384 8.98 4.73 25.38
N ASN A 385 9.57 5.90 25.11
CA ASN A 385 11.02 6.11 25.21
C ASN A 385 11.53 5.89 26.64
N ILE A 386 10.88 6.51 27.62
CA ILE A 386 11.22 6.35 29.04
C ILE A 386 11.16 4.87 29.46
N ASN A 387 10.08 4.17 29.12
CA ASN A 387 9.89 2.76 29.45
C ASN A 387 10.92 1.85 28.76
N SER A 388 11.36 2.21 27.55
CA SER A 388 12.35 1.45 26.77
C SER A 388 13.80 1.85 27.07
N GLY A 389 14.03 2.82 27.96
CA GLY A 389 15.37 3.33 28.26
C GLY A 389 16.02 4.11 27.10
N VAL A 390 15.23 4.63 26.18
CA VAL A 390 15.69 5.41 25.01
C VAL A 390 15.80 6.88 25.40
N ALA A 391 17.01 7.44 25.29
CA ALA A 391 17.28 8.86 25.64
C ALA A 391 17.19 9.79 24.41
N GLU A 392 17.28 9.24 23.20
CA GLU A 392 17.11 9.97 21.95
C GLU A 392 15.65 10.45 21.78
N LYS A 393 15.48 11.67 21.26
CA LYS A 393 14.18 12.35 21.19
C LYS A 393 13.68 12.57 19.75
N GLU A 394 14.44 12.12 18.75
CA GLU A 394 14.14 12.34 17.33
C GLU A 394 12.74 11.84 16.94
N ASN A 395 12.27 10.73 17.50
CA ASN A 395 10.94 10.22 17.27
C ASN A 395 9.83 11.10 17.87
N ILE A 396 10.08 11.73 19.03
CA ILE A 396 9.16 12.71 19.63
C ILE A 396 9.09 13.95 18.72
N TRP A 397 10.25 14.47 18.29
CA TRP A 397 10.34 15.61 17.38
C TRP A 397 9.75 15.33 15.99
N ALA A 398 9.84 14.10 15.50
CA ALA A 398 9.25 13.65 14.24
C ALA A 398 7.73 13.41 14.34
N THR A 399 7.13 13.58 15.53
CA THR A 399 5.67 13.54 15.68
C THR A 399 5.06 14.62 14.78
N PRO A 400 4.15 14.26 13.86
CA PRO A 400 3.53 15.18 12.93
C PRO A 400 2.38 15.97 13.57
N LEU A 401 2.17 17.20 13.11
CA LEU A 401 1.13 18.11 13.62
C LEU A 401 -0.27 17.70 13.16
N SER A 402 -1.29 17.95 13.96
CA SER A 402 -2.68 17.65 13.60
C SER A 402 -3.11 18.37 12.32
N GLY A 403 -3.90 17.69 11.47
CA GLY A 403 -4.22 18.14 10.10
C GLY A 403 -3.20 17.72 9.02
N SER A 404 -2.04 17.18 9.43
CA SER A 404 -1.26 16.25 8.61
C SER A 404 -1.67 14.83 9.00
N LYS A 405 -2.46 14.15 8.15
CA LYS A 405 -2.78 12.74 8.37
C LYS A 405 -1.45 11.99 8.55
N VAL A 406 -1.21 11.45 9.73
CA VAL A 406 -0.29 10.32 9.91
C VAL A 406 -1.00 9.11 9.33
N VAL A 407 -1.04 9.03 8.01
CA VAL A 407 -0.83 7.71 7.44
C VAL A 407 0.59 7.39 7.90
N ARG A 408 0.74 6.49 8.88
CA ARG A 408 2.04 5.86 9.15
C ARG A 408 2.40 5.27 7.79
N GLU A 409 3.21 5.98 7.01
CA GLU A 409 3.37 5.69 5.59
C GLU A 409 3.91 4.28 5.54
N GLU A 410 3.06 3.32 5.20
CA GLU A 410 3.45 1.93 5.18
C GLU A 410 4.42 1.78 4.00
N LYS A 411 5.71 1.94 4.29
CA LYS A 411 6.76 2.06 3.29
C LYS A 411 6.85 0.80 2.43
N THR A 412 6.42 -0.34 2.96
CA THR A 412 6.50 -1.65 2.30
C THR A 412 5.15 -2.37 2.23
N LEU A 413 5.08 -3.44 1.42
CA LEU A 413 3.96 -4.37 1.42
C LEU A 413 3.89 -5.12 2.77
N ALA A 414 5.03 -5.50 3.34
CA ALA A 414 5.08 -6.20 4.62
C ALA A 414 4.48 -5.37 5.76
N ASP A 415 4.73 -4.05 5.77
CA ASP A 415 4.10 -3.15 6.74
C ASP A 415 2.57 -3.15 6.58
N TYR A 416 2.04 -3.07 5.35
CA TYR A 416 0.60 -3.15 5.09
C TYR A 416 0.02 -4.48 5.58
N VAL A 417 0.65 -5.60 5.23
CA VAL A 417 0.10 -6.92 5.49
C VAL A 417 0.15 -7.26 6.98
N PHE A 418 1.31 -7.09 7.62
CA PHE A 418 1.55 -7.62 8.96
C PHE A 418 1.37 -6.60 10.10
N ARG A 419 1.55 -5.30 9.83
CA ARG A 419 1.45 -4.26 10.89
C ARG A 419 0.11 -3.55 10.90
N ASN A 420 -0.69 -3.64 9.83
CA ASN A 420 -2.02 -3.05 9.80
C ASN A 420 -3.02 -3.93 10.58
N PRO A 421 -3.61 -3.45 11.68
CA PRO A 421 -4.53 -4.25 12.49
C PRO A 421 -5.79 -4.68 11.71
N LYS A 422 -6.19 -3.93 10.67
CA LYS A 422 -7.31 -4.30 9.79
C LYS A 422 -7.04 -5.56 8.98
N ASN A 423 -5.77 -5.92 8.76
CA ASN A 423 -5.36 -7.08 7.97
C ASN A 423 -5.08 -8.34 8.80
N ARG A 424 -4.99 -8.22 10.13
CA ARG A 424 -4.64 -9.32 11.04
C ARG A 424 -5.48 -10.58 10.79
N TRP A 425 -6.80 -10.44 10.71
CA TRP A 425 -7.69 -11.57 10.48
C TRP A 425 -7.57 -12.17 9.08
N TYR A 426 -7.33 -11.36 8.05
CA TYR A 426 -7.07 -11.89 6.70
C TYR A 426 -5.79 -12.72 6.67
N VAL A 427 -4.73 -12.27 7.34
CA VAL A 427 -3.46 -13.01 7.41
C VAL A 427 -3.62 -14.31 8.16
N ILE A 428 -4.22 -14.29 9.36
CA ILE A 428 -4.45 -15.50 10.17
C ILE A 428 -5.30 -16.52 9.40
N ALA A 429 -6.42 -16.07 8.81
CA ALA A 429 -7.29 -16.94 8.03
C ALA A 429 -6.56 -17.53 6.82
N SER A 430 -5.73 -16.74 6.13
CA SER A 430 -4.93 -17.22 4.99
C SER A 430 -3.94 -18.31 5.41
N VAL A 431 -3.17 -18.08 6.48
CA VAL A 431 -2.18 -19.04 6.98
C VAL A 431 -2.85 -20.34 7.43
N LEU A 432 -3.93 -20.25 8.20
CA LEU A 432 -4.67 -21.43 8.64
C LEU A 432 -5.26 -22.20 7.45
N ALA A 433 -5.87 -21.52 6.50
CA ALA A 433 -6.42 -22.15 5.30
C ALA A 433 -5.33 -22.87 4.50
N MET A 434 -4.17 -22.23 4.26
CA MET A 434 -3.05 -22.82 3.53
C MET A 434 -2.54 -24.10 4.19
N VAL A 435 -2.34 -24.09 5.51
CA VAL A 435 -1.84 -25.25 6.25
C VAL A 435 -2.86 -26.39 6.26
N VAL A 436 -4.13 -26.09 6.55
CA VAL A 436 -5.20 -27.10 6.59
C VAL A 436 -5.42 -27.71 5.21
N GLN A 437 -5.51 -26.90 4.15
CA GLN A 437 -5.66 -27.38 2.78
C GLN A 437 -4.51 -28.28 2.35
N PHE A 438 -3.26 -27.87 2.64
CA PHE A 438 -2.09 -28.68 2.33
C PHE A 438 -2.12 -30.03 3.07
N GLY A 439 -2.40 -30.02 4.37
CA GLY A 439 -2.49 -31.23 5.19
C GLY A 439 -3.58 -32.20 4.71
N VAL A 440 -4.79 -31.69 4.46
CA VAL A 440 -5.90 -32.50 3.91
C VAL A 440 -5.54 -33.04 2.52
N PHE A 441 -4.95 -32.21 1.67
CA PHE A 441 -4.57 -32.61 0.32
C PHE A 441 -3.49 -33.70 0.33
N LYS A 442 -2.45 -33.57 1.15
CA LYS A 442 -1.40 -34.59 1.30
C LYS A 442 -1.88 -35.84 2.02
N TYR A 443 -2.90 -35.74 2.88
CA TYR A 443 -3.58 -36.91 3.39
C TYR A 443 -4.24 -37.70 2.25
N ILE A 444 -4.97 -37.03 1.35
CA ILE A 444 -5.65 -37.66 0.21
C ILE A 444 -4.67 -38.17 -0.86
N TYR A 445 -3.64 -37.39 -1.17
CA TYR A 445 -2.60 -37.64 -2.18
C TYR A 445 -1.20 -37.67 -1.51
N PRO A 446 -0.79 -38.81 -0.93
CA PRO A 446 0.44 -38.90 -0.15
C PRO A 446 1.71 -38.65 -0.97
N PHE A 447 1.72 -38.96 -2.27
CA PHE A 447 2.91 -38.86 -3.13
C PHE A 447 2.84 -37.67 -4.11
N ALA A 448 3.98 -37.22 -4.59
CA ALA A 448 4.05 -36.33 -5.75
C ALA A 448 3.49 -36.98 -7.02
N GLY A 449 2.91 -36.14 -7.88
CA GLY A 449 2.50 -36.52 -9.22
C GLY A 449 3.64 -36.36 -10.22
N PHE A 450 3.69 -37.25 -11.21
CA PHE A 450 4.65 -37.20 -12.30
C PHE A 450 3.93 -37.07 -13.65
N ILE A 451 4.48 -36.27 -14.54
CA ILE A 451 4.07 -36.14 -15.93
C ILE A 451 5.07 -36.93 -16.76
N ASN A 452 4.59 -37.95 -17.47
CA ASN A 452 5.42 -38.78 -18.34
C ASN A 452 6.14 -37.92 -19.39
N GLY A 453 7.44 -38.16 -19.56
CA GLY A 453 8.34 -37.30 -20.33
C GLY A 453 8.81 -36.06 -19.56
N ASP A 454 7.89 -35.15 -19.24
CA ASP A 454 8.19 -33.81 -18.69
C ASP A 454 8.89 -33.88 -17.31
N SER A 455 8.30 -34.57 -16.33
CA SER A 455 8.88 -34.68 -14.98
C SER A 455 10.22 -35.41 -14.97
N TYR A 456 10.34 -36.47 -15.77
CA TYR A 456 11.55 -37.29 -15.80
C TYR A 456 12.69 -36.57 -16.51
N ALA A 457 12.42 -35.78 -17.55
CA ALA A 457 13.44 -34.92 -18.16
C ALA A 457 14.02 -33.92 -17.15
N TYR A 458 13.19 -33.35 -16.27
CA TYR A 458 13.68 -32.47 -15.22
C TYR A 458 14.54 -33.19 -14.17
N LEU A 459 14.13 -34.39 -13.76
CA LEU A 459 14.87 -35.23 -12.81
C LEU A 459 16.20 -35.68 -13.39
N GLU A 460 16.22 -36.21 -14.61
CA GLU A 460 17.41 -36.63 -15.33
C GLU A 460 18.44 -35.48 -15.41
N THR A 461 17.98 -34.29 -15.81
CA THR A 461 18.80 -33.06 -15.84
C THR A 461 19.38 -32.72 -14.46
N ALA A 462 18.59 -32.89 -13.40
CA ALA A 462 19.04 -32.61 -12.02
C ALA A 462 20.07 -33.64 -11.53
N ILE A 463 19.80 -34.93 -11.76
CA ILE A 463 20.65 -36.08 -11.40
C ILE A 463 22.04 -35.93 -12.03
N HIS A 464 22.08 -35.67 -13.35
CA HIS A 464 23.33 -35.58 -14.10
C HIS A 464 23.94 -34.18 -14.14
N ASN A 465 23.36 -33.21 -13.43
CA ASN A 465 23.79 -31.82 -13.42
C ASN A 465 23.88 -31.15 -14.81
N MET A 466 23.03 -31.53 -15.75
CA MET A 466 23.20 -31.05 -17.12
C MET A 466 23.03 -29.54 -17.22
N ASP A 467 23.80 -28.92 -18.11
CA ASP A 467 23.72 -27.48 -18.40
C ASP A 467 22.69 -27.15 -19.47
N ILE A 468 22.24 -28.16 -20.23
CA ILE A 468 21.20 -28.04 -21.25
C ILE A 468 20.40 -29.34 -21.35
N ASN A 469 19.11 -29.21 -21.66
CA ASN A 469 18.23 -30.30 -22.08
C ASN A 469 17.08 -29.74 -22.94
N THR A 470 16.22 -30.62 -23.48
CA THR A 470 15.01 -30.27 -24.25
C THR A 470 14.13 -29.26 -23.54
N TYR A 471 14.04 -29.32 -22.21
CA TYR A 471 13.38 -28.35 -21.36
C TYR A 471 14.37 -27.38 -20.68
N PRO A 472 13.93 -26.16 -20.31
CA PRO A 472 14.76 -25.21 -19.58
C PRO A 472 15.27 -25.77 -18.25
N ILE A 473 16.55 -25.55 -17.95
CA ILE A 473 17.22 -26.17 -16.80
C ILE A 473 16.86 -25.57 -15.44
N GLY A 474 16.19 -24.40 -15.38
CA GLY A 474 16.01 -23.65 -14.14
C GLY A 474 15.27 -24.46 -13.05
N TYR A 475 14.26 -25.23 -13.45
CA TYR A 475 13.56 -26.11 -12.50
C TYR A 475 14.43 -27.27 -12.01
N SER A 476 15.25 -27.87 -12.89
CA SER A 476 16.19 -28.93 -12.50
C SER A 476 17.27 -28.44 -11.54
N LYS A 477 17.78 -27.22 -11.74
CA LYS A 477 18.73 -26.60 -10.80
C LYS A 477 18.04 -26.29 -9.45
N PHE A 478 16.75 -25.92 -9.45
CA PHE A 478 15.94 -25.81 -8.23
C PHE A 478 15.76 -27.16 -7.51
N LEU A 479 15.42 -28.24 -8.23
CA LEU A 479 15.32 -29.58 -7.65
C LEU A 479 16.64 -30.01 -7.00
N ARG A 480 17.76 -29.79 -7.68
CA ARG A 480 19.10 -30.08 -7.18
C ARG A 480 19.48 -29.24 -5.96
N LEU A 481 19.07 -27.97 -5.90
CA LEU A 481 19.27 -27.14 -4.72
C LEU A 481 18.50 -27.70 -3.53
N LEU A 482 17.26 -28.12 -3.74
CA LEU A 482 16.44 -28.71 -2.67
C LEU A 482 16.96 -30.07 -2.21
N SER A 483 17.51 -30.89 -3.11
CA SER A 483 18.07 -32.20 -2.74
C SER A 483 19.26 -32.11 -1.78
N VAL A 484 19.91 -30.95 -1.65
CA VAL A 484 20.94 -30.73 -0.62
C VAL A 484 20.35 -30.79 0.79
N PHE A 485 19.09 -30.39 0.95
CA PHE A 485 18.42 -30.27 2.25
C PHE A 485 17.44 -31.41 2.52
N THR A 486 16.80 -31.98 1.48
CA THR A 486 15.75 -32.98 1.64
C THR A 486 15.54 -33.82 0.39
N HIS A 487 15.28 -35.11 0.59
CA HIS A 487 14.83 -36.04 -0.46
C HIS A 487 13.34 -36.38 -0.35
N TYR A 488 12.60 -35.72 0.54
CA TYR A 488 11.16 -35.95 0.70
C TYR A 488 10.36 -35.19 -0.35
N ASP A 489 9.54 -35.91 -1.11
CA ASP A 489 8.62 -35.34 -2.11
C ASP A 489 7.65 -34.33 -1.49
N THR A 490 7.15 -34.62 -0.28
CA THR A 490 6.22 -33.77 0.45
C THR A 490 6.87 -32.43 0.81
N ALA A 491 8.18 -32.39 1.05
CA ALA A 491 8.91 -31.15 1.29
C ALA A 491 9.03 -30.30 0.02
N LEU A 492 9.32 -30.93 -1.14
CA LEU A 492 9.30 -30.25 -2.44
C LEU A 492 7.90 -29.64 -2.70
N ILE A 493 6.84 -30.44 -2.54
CA ILE A 493 5.47 -29.99 -2.78
C ILE A 493 5.08 -28.85 -1.82
N ALA A 494 5.46 -28.94 -0.54
CA ALA A 494 5.21 -27.88 0.43
C ALA A 494 5.85 -26.56 -0.02
N ILE A 495 7.13 -26.59 -0.41
CA ILE A 495 7.85 -25.41 -0.88
C ILE A 495 7.17 -24.82 -2.13
N GLN A 496 6.79 -25.66 -3.09
CA GLN A 496 6.09 -25.20 -4.30
C GLN A 496 4.73 -24.56 -3.96
N TYR A 497 3.90 -25.25 -3.17
CA TYR A 497 2.56 -24.79 -2.81
C TYR A 497 2.60 -23.48 -2.01
N PHE A 498 3.41 -23.43 -0.95
CA PHE A 498 3.51 -22.23 -0.12
C PHE A 498 4.12 -21.06 -0.88
N PHE A 499 5.10 -21.30 -1.75
CA PHE A 499 5.64 -20.24 -2.61
C PHE A 499 4.55 -19.65 -3.51
N VAL A 500 3.77 -20.48 -4.21
CA VAL A 500 2.67 -20.00 -5.06
C VAL A 500 1.60 -19.26 -4.26
N GLN A 501 1.22 -19.78 -3.09
CA GLN A 501 0.25 -19.14 -2.20
C GLN A 501 0.73 -17.77 -1.70
N ILE A 502 1.99 -17.68 -1.26
CA ILE A 502 2.59 -16.41 -0.82
C ILE A 502 2.66 -15.42 -2.00
N SER A 503 3.01 -15.88 -3.20
CA SER A 503 3.06 -15.01 -4.38
C SER A 503 1.68 -14.49 -4.79
N VAL A 504 0.63 -15.33 -4.79
CA VAL A 504 -0.73 -14.88 -5.13
C VAL A 504 -1.32 -13.97 -4.05
N LEU A 505 -1.07 -14.26 -2.77
CA LEU A 505 -1.46 -13.37 -1.67
C LEU A 505 -0.71 -12.03 -1.76
N GLY A 506 0.59 -12.05 -2.03
CA GLY A 506 1.38 -10.83 -2.23
C GLY A 506 0.82 -9.95 -3.35
N PHE A 507 0.36 -10.56 -4.45
CA PHE A 507 -0.33 -9.87 -5.53
C PHE A 507 -1.68 -9.27 -5.07
N VAL A 508 -2.55 -10.07 -4.42
CA VAL A 508 -3.86 -9.61 -3.95
C VAL A 508 -3.75 -8.52 -2.88
N PHE A 509 -2.87 -8.67 -1.89
CA PHE A 509 -2.62 -7.64 -0.89
C PHE A 509 -2.00 -6.37 -1.48
N THR A 510 -1.24 -6.47 -2.58
CA THR A 510 -0.78 -5.29 -3.33
C THR A 510 -1.97 -4.55 -3.93
N LEU A 511 -2.94 -5.24 -4.52
CA LEU A 511 -4.19 -4.62 -4.99
C LEU A 511 -4.99 -4.00 -3.83
N PHE A 512 -5.02 -4.66 -2.67
CA PHE A 512 -5.68 -4.12 -1.49
C PHE A 512 -5.04 -2.83 -0.99
N LYS A 513 -3.71 -2.77 -1.01
CA LYS A 513 -2.95 -1.58 -0.65
C LYS A 513 -3.17 -0.44 -1.64
N PHE A 514 -3.21 -0.74 -2.93
CA PHE A 514 -3.26 0.30 -3.97
C PHE A 514 -4.63 0.93 -4.13
N PHE A 515 -5.70 0.16 -3.86
CA PHE A 515 -7.06 0.57 -4.22
C PHE A 515 -8.08 0.47 -3.09
N GLU A 516 -7.68 -0.01 -1.90
CA GLU A 516 -8.53 -0.17 -0.72
C GLU A 516 -9.97 -0.68 -1.01
N PRO A 517 -10.14 -1.80 -1.73
CA PRO A 517 -11.47 -2.28 -2.10
C PRO A 517 -12.36 -2.54 -0.87
N ILE A 518 -13.67 -2.44 -1.07
CA ILE A 518 -14.66 -2.71 -0.02
C ILE A 518 -14.50 -4.13 0.53
N LYS A 519 -14.92 -4.32 1.78
CA LYS A 519 -14.73 -5.58 2.54
C LYS A 519 -15.22 -6.82 1.78
N GLY A 520 -16.39 -6.76 1.14
CA GLY A 520 -16.95 -7.88 0.37
C GLY A 520 -16.04 -8.32 -0.78
N ILE A 521 -15.44 -7.37 -1.49
CA ILE A 521 -14.52 -7.63 -2.61
C ILE A 521 -13.19 -8.18 -2.11
N LYS A 522 -12.67 -7.65 -0.99
CA LYS A 522 -11.47 -8.22 -0.34
C LYS A 522 -11.68 -9.71 0.01
N ILE A 523 -12.83 -10.03 0.62
CA ILE A 523 -13.17 -11.41 0.98
C ILE A 523 -13.33 -12.27 -0.27
N ALA A 524 -14.06 -11.81 -1.29
CA ALA A 524 -14.25 -12.56 -2.53
C ALA A 524 -12.92 -12.88 -3.23
N MET A 525 -12.00 -11.90 -3.31
CA MET A 525 -10.67 -12.11 -3.88
C MET A 525 -9.84 -13.10 -3.04
N LEU A 526 -9.85 -12.99 -1.71
CA LEU A 526 -9.13 -13.92 -0.83
C LEU A 526 -9.67 -15.35 -0.94
N VAL A 527 -10.99 -15.51 -0.92
CA VAL A 527 -11.63 -16.84 -1.08
C VAL A 527 -11.29 -17.41 -2.45
N PHE A 528 -11.35 -16.62 -3.52
CA PHE A 528 -11.03 -17.08 -4.87
C PHE A 528 -9.58 -17.59 -5.01
N VAL A 529 -8.61 -16.95 -4.35
CA VAL A 529 -7.21 -17.37 -4.44
C VAL A 529 -6.87 -18.48 -3.43
N LEU A 530 -7.41 -18.44 -2.22
CA LEU A 530 -7.13 -19.43 -1.18
C LEU A 530 -7.91 -20.73 -1.39
N ALA A 531 -9.22 -20.67 -1.66
CA ALA A 531 -10.07 -21.85 -1.84
C ALA A 531 -9.97 -22.43 -3.27
N ASN A 532 -8.81 -22.30 -3.90
CA ASN A 532 -8.58 -22.64 -5.29
C ASN A 532 -7.90 -24.03 -5.41
N PRO A 533 -8.63 -25.12 -5.65
CA PRO A 533 -8.07 -26.47 -5.63
C PRO A 533 -6.97 -26.69 -6.68
N ALA A 534 -7.03 -26.02 -7.83
CA ALA A 534 -5.99 -26.14 -8.86
C ALA A 534 -4.60 -25.78 -8.38
N LEU A 535 -4.45 -24.88 -7.40
CA LEU A 535 -3.14 -24.56 -6.81
C LEU A 535 -2.50 -25.75 -6.12
N LEU A 536 -3.29 -26.58 -5.44
CA LEU A 536 -2.79 -27.80 -4.79
C LEU A 536 -2.37 -28.83 -5.83
N TYR A 537 -3.21 -29.07 -6.85
CA TYR A 537 -2.89 -30.04 -7.90
C TYR A 537 -1.67 -29.62 -8.72
N ILE A 538 -1.59 -28.37 -9.19
CA ILE A 538 -0.42 -27.88 -9.95
C ILE A 538 0.86 -27.98 -9.10
N SER A 539 0.78 -27.66 -7.81
CA SER A 539 1.95 -27.71 -6.91
C SER A 539 2.38 -29.13 -6.55
N ASN A 540 1.50 -30.13 -6.72
CA ASN A 540 1.78 -31.52 -6.37
C ASN A 540 2.57 -32.27 -7.43
N TYR A 541 2.74 -31.70 -8.63
CA TYR A 541 3.56 -32.33 -9.67
C TYR A 541 5.03 -31.92 -9.55
N VAL A 542 5.91 -32.86 -9.91
CA VAL A 542 7.33 -32.58 -10.16
C VAL A 542 7.42 -31.94 -11.55
N SER A 543 7.07 -30.66 -11.64
CA SER A 543 7.12 -29.90 -12.89
C SER A 543 7.46 -28.43 -12.63
N SER A 544 7.93 -27.74 -13.67
CA SER A 544 8.24 -26.32 -13.60
C SER A 544 7.01 -25.42 -13.41
N ASP A 545 5.79 -25.94 -13.54
CA ASP A 545 4.55 -25.17 -13.61
C ASP A 545 4.32 -24.33 -12.34
N ALA A 546 4.45 -24.93 -11.15
CA ALA A 546 4.21 -24.24 -9.88
C ALA A 546 5.28 -23.18 -9.57
N LEU A 547 6.57 -23.53 -9.74
CA LEU A 547 7.66 -22.57 -9.54
C LEU A 547 7.54 -21.39 -10.50
N PHE A 548 7.26 -21.66 -11.78
CA PHE A 548 7.06 -20.61 -12.77
C PHE A 548 5.87 -19.71 -12.42
N LEU A 549 4.73 -20.30 -12.04
CA LEU A 549 3.54 -19.56 -11.61
C LEU A 549 3.83 -18.58 -10.47
N GLY A 550 4.54 -19.03 -9.43
CA GLY A 550 4.92 -18.18 -8.29
C GLY A 550 5.88 -17.06 -8.70
N LEU A 551 6.88 -17.36 -9.54
CA LEU A 551 7.82 -16.36 -10.08
C LEU A 551 7.09 -15.33 -10.95
N SER A 552 6.15 -15.75 -11.80
CA SER A 552 5.35 -14.87 -12.65
C SER A 552 4.44 -13.92 -11.85
N LEU A 553 3.78 -14.43 -10.79
CA LEU A 553 2.97 -13.60 -9.89
C LEU A 553 3.84 -12.61 -9.11
N THR A 554 5.02 -13.05 -8.66
CA THR A 554 5.98 -12.19 -7.97
C THR A 554 6.52 -11.10 -8.92
N TRP A 555 6.86 -11.46 -10.15
CA TRP A 555 7.27 -10.54 -11.21
C TRP A 555 6.20 -9.50 -11.51
N LEU A 556 4.94 -9.92 -11.70
CA LEU A 556 3.83 -8.98 -11.93
C LEU A 556 3.63 -8.05 -10.73
N THR A 557 3.71 -8.57 -9.51
CA THR A 557 3.65 -7.76 -8.29
C THR A 557 4.76 -6.72 -8.27
N LEU A 558 5.99 -7.08 -8.63
CA LEU A 558 7.10 -6.14 -8.75
C LEU A 558 6.84 -5.07 -9.83
N LEU A 559 6.24 -5.43 -10.97
CA LEU A 559 5.83 -4.44 -11.98
C LEU A 559 4.82 -3.42 -11.45
N LEU A 560 3.84 -3.87 -10.67
CA LEU A 560 2.86 -2.99 -10.02
C LEU A 560 3.57 -2.03 -9.04
N TRP A 561 4.52 -2.53 -8.27
CA TRP A 561 5.34 -1.71 -7.36
C TRP A 561 6.29 -0.77 -8.11
N ILE A 562 6.81 -1.14 -9.28
CA ILE A 562 7.59 -0.24 -10.15
C ILE A 562 6.72 0.94 -10.60
N ILE A 563 5.46 0.69 -10.99
CA ILE A 563 4.52 1.73 -11.39
C ILE A 563 4.19 2.65 -10.21
N TYR A 564 3.99 2.08 -9.01
CA TYR A 564 3.62 2.81 -7.80
C TYR A 564 4.79 3.59 -7.16
N ARG A 565 5.89 2.91 -6.81
CA ARG A 565 7.06 3.48 -6.14
C ARG A 565 8.36 2.74 -6.55
N PRO A 566 9.05 3.16 -7.63
CA PRO A 566 10.21 2.47 -8.18
C PRO A 566 11.49 2.69 -7.35
N THR A 567 11.62 1.95 -6.24
CA THR A 567 12.83 1.92 -5.43
C THR A 567 13.91 1.05 -6.09
N THR A 568 15.19 1.31 -5.79
CA THR A 568 16.31 0.52 -6.35
C THR A 568 16.20 -0.96 -5.98
N LYS A 569 15.71 -1.28 -4.77
CA LYS A 569 15.48 -2.67 -4.34
C LYS A 569 14.43 -3.37 -5.21
N VAL A 570 13.30 -2.71 -5.50
CA VAL A 570 12.24 -3.27 -6.34
C VAL A 570 12.76 -3.50 -7.77
N LEU A 571 13.52 -2.55 -8.33
CA LEU A 571 14.11 -2.66 -9.67
C LEU A 571 15.11 -3.82 -9.75
N LEU A 572 15.97 -3.99 -8.73
CA LEU A 572 16.93 -5.10 -8.69
C LEU A 572 16.22 -6.46 -8.58
N TRP A 573 15.26 -6.59 -7.67
CA TRP A 573 14.47 -7.81 -7.53
C TRP A 573 13.68 -8.14 -8.80
N HIS A 574 13.18 -7.13 -9.49
CA HIS A 574 12.54 -7.31 -10.79
C HIS A 574 13.48 -7.98 -11.80
N CYS A 575 14.72 -7.48 -11.96
CA CYS A 575 15.70 -8.10 -12.86
C CYS A 575 15.99 -9.56 -12.48
N ILE A 576 16.16 -9.84 -11.18
CA ILE A 576 16.45 -11.19 -10.68
C ILE A 576 15.27 -12.15 -10.92
N VAL A 577 14.05 -11.76 -10.53
CA VAL A 577 12.87 -12.62 -10.67
C VAL A 577 12.53 -12.84 -12.14
N LEU A 578 12.66 -11.82 -12.99
CA LEU A 578 12.49 -11.95 -14.43
C LEU A 578 13.50 -12.93 -15.03
N PHE A 579 14.77 -12.83 -14.64
CA PHE A 579 15.81 -13.77 -15.06
C PHE A 579 15.50 -15.20 -14.61
N LEU A 580 15.16 -15.41 -13.33
CA LEU A 580 14.80 -16.73 -12.81
C LEU A 580 13.60 -17.33 -13.55
N ALA A 581 12.52 -16.54 -13.76
CA ALA A 581 11.36 -16.98 -14.52
C ALA A 581 11.74 -17.44 -15.93
N PHE A 582 12.65 -16.71 -16.61
CA PHE A 582 13.17 -17.08 -17.93
C PHE A 582 13.94 -18.40 -17.93
N THR A 583 14.79 -18.63 -16.92
CA THR A 583 15.54 -19.90 -16.81
C THR A 583 14.64 -21.10 -16.53
N VAL A 584 13.49 -20.88 -15.89
CA VAL A 584 12.52 -21.93 -15.53
C VAL A 584 11.59 -22.24 -16.71
N ARG A 585 11.10 -21.23 -17.45
CA ARG A 585 10.33 -21.43 -18.69
C ARG A 585 10.57 -20.35 -19.73
N TYR A 586 10.71 -20.78 -20.99
CA TYR A 586 10.77 -19.87 -22.15
C TYR A 586 9.44 -19.15 -22.43
N ASN A 587 8.34 -19.52 -21.77
CA ASN A 587 7.10 -18.72 -21.79
C ASN A 587 7.30 -17.29 -21.25
N ALA A 588 8.38 -17.02 -20.51
CA ALA A 588 8.75 -15.66 -20.10
C ALA A 588 9.48 -14.85 -21.19
N LEU A 589 9.67 -15.36 -22.41
CA LEU A 589 10.31 -14.63 -23.53
C LEU A 589 9.66 -13.26 -23.82
N TRP A 590 8.35 -13.11 -23.58
CA TRP A 590 7.64 -11.86 -23.80
C TRP A 590 7.61 -10.93 -22.57
N TYR A 591 8.06 -11.40 -21.40
CA TYR A 591 8.05 -10.61 -20.16
C TYR A 591 8.92 -9.34 -20.25
N PRO A 592 10.09 -9.32 -20.92
CA PRO A 592 10.88 -8.09 -21.07
C PRO A 592 10.10 -6.96 -21.76
N ALA A 593 9.23 -7.27 -22.72
CA ALA A 593 8.40 -6.27 -23.40
C ALA A 593 7.39 -5.63 -22.43
N LEU A 594 6.71 -6.44 -21.61
CA LEU A 594 5.79 -5.92 -20.59
C LEU A 594 6.54 -5.15 -19.49
N SER A 595 7.75 -5.58 -19.15
CA SER A 595 8.62 -4.92 -18.17
C SER A 595 9.05 -3.53 -18.66
N ALA A 596 9.42 -3.40 -19.94
CA ALA A 596 9.70 -2.12 -20.57
C ALA A 596 8.48 -1.18 -20.50
N PHE A 597 7.28 -1.70 -20.81
CA PHE A 597 6.06 -0.92 -20.69
C PHE A 597 5.80 -0.42 -19.27
N ALA A 598 5.92 -1.29 -18.25
CA ALA A 598 5.77 -0.88 -16.85
C ALA A 598 6.80 0.18 -16.43
N LEU A 599 8.06 0.06 -16.89
CA LEU A 599 9.10 1.06 -16.65
C LEU A 599 8.76 2.40 -17.32
N LEU A 600 8.21 2.39 -18.54
CA LEU A 600 7.74 3.60 -19.21
C LEU A 600 6.62 4.28 -18.41
N LEU A 601 5.66 3.51 -17.88
CA LEU A 601 4.57 4.02 -17.04
C LEU A 601 5.03 4.52 -15.66
N SER A 602 6.18 4.08 -15.17
CA SER A 602 6.72 4.44 -13.85
C SER A 602 7.24 5.87 -13.77
N ALA A 603 7.29 6.40 -12.53
CA ALA A 603 7.93 7.69 -12.21
C ALA A 603 9.46 7.60 -12.02
N ALA A 604 10.09 6.46 -12.36
CA ALA A 604 11.54 6.29 -12.23
C ALA A 604 12.31 7.28 -13.12
N SER A 605 13.51 7.70 -12.70
CA SER A 605 14.38 8.50 -13.56
C SER A 605 14.83 7.71 -14.79
N TRP A 606 15.08 8.39 -15.91
CA TRP A 606 15.48 7.75 -17.17
C TRP A 606 16.72 6.85 -17.03
N LYS A 607 17.70 7.27 -16.21
CA LYS A 607 18.88 6.47 -15.87
C LYS A 607 18.50 5.13 -15.23
N LYS A 608 17.56 5.13 -14.27
CA LYS A 608 17.06 3.90 -13.63
C LYS A 608 16.28 3.02 -14.61
N LYS A 609 15.49 3.61 -15.50
CA LYS A 609 14.74 2.86 -16.54
C LYS A 609 15.70 2.13 -17.48
N ILE A 610 16.69 2.85 -18.03
CA ILE A 610 17.72 2.27 -18.91
C ILE A 610 18.51 1.20 -18.17
N TRP A 611 18.99 1.49 -16.96
CA TRP A 611 19.78 0.53 -16.19
C TRP A 611 19.00 -0.76 -15.90
N THR A 612 17.74 -0.65 -15.47
CA THR A 612 16.90 -1.81 -15.13
C THR A 612 16.61 -2.66 -16.37
N PHE A 613 16.21 -2.02 -17.47
CA PHE A 613 15.93 -2.72 -18.73
C PHE A 613 17.21 -3.33 -19.31
N GLY A 614 18.30 -2.56 -19.35
CA GLY A 614 19.61 -3.01 -19.82
C GLY A 614 20.14 -4.20 -19.03
N LEU A 615 20.05 -4.17 -17.69
CA LEU A 615 20.44 -5.30 -16.84
C LEU A 615 19.58 -6.54 -17.12
N SER A 616 18.26 -6.36 -17.27
CA SER A 616 17.35 -7.47 -17.58
C SER A 616 17.69 -8.14 -18.91
N VAL A 617 17.92 -7.33 -19.96
CA VAL A 617 18.32 -7.81 -21.29
C VAL A 617 19.69 -8.46 -21.25
N LEU A 618 20.64 -7.90 -20.48
CA LEU A 618 21.98 -8.46 -20.33
C LEU A 618 21.95 -9.85 -19.67
N LEU A 619 21.21 -10.01 -18.56
CA LEU A 619 21.12 -11.30 -17.87
C LEU A 619 20.47 -12.38 -18.76
N ILE A 620 19.36 -12.04 -19.42
CA ILE A 620 18.68 -12.95 -20.36
C ILE A 620 19.59 -13.26 -21.55
N GLY A 621 20.21 -12.24 -22.15
CA GLY A 621 21.12 -12.39 -23.29
C GLY A 621 22.34 -13.24 -22.96
N TRP A 622 22.91 -13.07 -21.77
CA TRP A 622 24.01 -13.89 -21.28
C TRP A 622 23.60 -15.36 -21.14
N PHE A 623 22.42 -15.64 -20.58
CA PHE A 623 21.92 -17.01 -20.48
C PHE A 623 21.55 -17.61 -21.83
N ILE A 624 20.99 -16.83 -22.77
CA ILE A 624 20.78 -17.29 -24.16
C ILE A 624 22.12 -17.67 -24.78
N GLN A 625 23.14 -16.82 -24.66
CA GLN A 625 24.47 -17.10 -25.21
C GLN A 625 25.12 -18.33 -24.56
N PHE A 626 24.97 -18.49 -23.25
CA PHE A 626 25.39 -19.68 -22.52
C PHE A 626 24.76 -20.95 -23.11
N ASN A 627 23.44 -20.97 -23.28
CA ASN A 627 22.74 -22.11 -23.88
C ASN A 627 23.20 -22.38 -25.32
N VAL A 628 23.36 -21.33 -26.13
CA VAL A 628 23.85 -21.45 -27.51
C VAL A 628 25.23 -22.10 -27.57
N ASN A 629 26.14 -21.70 -26.67
CA ASN A 629 27.48 -22.27 -26.58
C ASN A 629 27.43 -23.73 -26.10
N ALA A 630 26.67 -24.01 -25.05
CA ALA A 630 26.51 -25.37 -24.52
C ALA A 630 25.90 -26.34 -25.55
N TYR A 631 24.92 -25.90 -26.34
CA TYR A 631 24.36 -26.71 -27.44
C TYR A 631 25.36 -26.94 -28.55
N LYS A 632 26.14 -25.91 -28.93
CA LYS A 632 27.19 -26.05 -29.93
C LYS A 632 28.25 -27.05 -29.48
N GLU A 633 28.68 -26.99 -28.22
CA GLU A 633 29.69 -27.87 -27.65
C GLU A 633 29.19 -29.33 -27.56
N LYS A 634 27.98 -29.54 -27.02
CA LYS A 634 27.43 -30.90 -26.82
C LYS A 634 26.95 -31.56 -28.11
N THR A 635 26.30 -30.80 -29.00
CA THR A 635 25.56 -31.38 -30.15
C THR A 635 26.16 -31.03 -31.52
N GLY A 636 27.15 -30.13 -31.54
CA GLY A 636 27.71 -29.55 -32.78
C GLY A 636 26.82 -28.51 -33.45
N THR A 637 25.59 -28.27 -32.95
CA THR A 637 24.61 -27.38 -33.58
C THR A 637 24.42 -26.11 -32.78
N LYS A 638 24.67 -24.94 -33.40
CA LYS A 638 24.51 -23.63 -32.76
C LYS A 638 23.03 -23.22 -32.73
N GLN A 639 22.40 -23.30 -31.56
CA GLN A 639 20.99 -22.91 -31.36
C GLN A 639 20.69 -22.61 -29.89
N PHE A 640 19.67 -21.78 -29.62
CA PHE A 640 19.26 -21.48 -28.24
C PHE A 640 18.53 -22.66 -27.58
N THR A 641 17.60 -23.28 -28.29
CA THR A 641 16.90 -24.48 -27.86
C THR A 641 16.38 -25.24 -29.08
N PRO A 642 16.47 -26.58 -29.11
CA PRO A 642 15.89 -27.39 -30.18
C PRO A 642 14.37 -27.39 -30.16
N PHE A 643 13.75 -27.12 -29.01
CA PHE A 643 12.30 -27.18 -28.83
C PHE A 643 11.55 -26.29 -29.84
N THR A 644 12.06 -25.09 -30.13
CA THR A 644 11.43 -24.13 -31.06
C THR A 644 11.24 -24.71 -32.46
N GLY A 645 12.23 -25.44 -32.97
CA GLY A 645 12.15 -26.01 -34.32
C GLY A 645 11.11 -27.11 -34.42
N TRP A 646 11.08 -27.99 -33.42
CA TRP A 646 10.09 -29.06 -33.31
C TRP A 646 8.67 -28.51 -33.12
N GLN A 647 8.50 -27.51 -32.25
CA GLN A 647 7.21 -26.86 -32.03
C GLN A 647 6.69 -26.19 -33.31
N MET A 648 7.56 -25.52 -34.06
CA MET A 648 7.18 -24.85 -35.32
C MET A 648 6.71 -25.87 -36.38
N ALA A 649 7.42 -26.99 -36.55
CA ALA A 649 7.01 -28.04 -37.46
C ALA A 649 5.70 -28.71 -37.03
N ASN A 650 5.55 -29.02 -35.73
CA ASN A 650 4.30 -29.55 -35.17
C ASN A 650 3.11 -28.64 -35.45
N ASN A 651 3.25 -27.33 -35.20
CA ASN A 651 2.17 -26.37 -35.42
C ASN A 651 1.79 -26.29 -36.91
N ALA A 652 2.80 -26.31 -37.79
CA ALA A 652 2.59 -26.33 -39.24
C ALA A 652 1.86 -27.59 -39.72
N MET A 653 2.12 -28.76 -39.12
CA MET A 653 1.47 -30.02 -39.49
C MET A 653 -0.06 -30.00 -39.28
N TYR A 654 -0.56 -29.35 -38.22
CA TYR A 654 -2.01 -29.18 -38.02
C TYR A 654 -2.68 -28.37 -39.12
N THR A 655 -1.94 -27.46 -39.75
CA THR A 655 -2.40 -26.76 -40.95
C THR A 655 -2.32 -27.66 -42.17
N TYR A 656 -1.16 -28.30 -42.34
CA TYR A 656 -0.80 -28.99 -43.55
C TYR A 656 -1.72 -30.18 -43.85
N ARG A 657 -2.25 -30.81 -42.81
CA ARG A 657 -3.26 -31.87 -42.89
C ARG A 657 -4.51 -31.50 -43.70
N TYR A 658 -4.99 -30.26 -43.57
CA TYR A 658 -6.23 -29.82 -44.23
C TYR A 658 -5.99 -29.28 -45.65
N ILE A 659 -4.74 -29.27 -46.11
CA ILE A 659 -4.40 -28.90 -47.48
C ILE A 659 -4.51 -30.15 -48.35
N ASP A 660 -5.39 -30.08 -49.33
CA ASP A 660 -5.57 -31.15 -50.31
C ASP A 660 -4.27 -31.40 -51.12
N SER A 661 -4.04 -32.67 -51.49
CA SER A 661 -2.83 -33.08 -52.21
C SER A 661 -2.73 -32.40 -53.58
N ALA A 662 -3.85 -32.08 -54.23
CA ALA A 662 -3.88 -31.30 -55.48
C ALA A 662 -3.53 -29.81 -55.28
N ALA A 663 -3.78 -29.27 -54.07
CA ALA A 663 -3.46 -27.88 -53.70
C ALA A 663 -2.07 -27.74 -53.03
N ARG A 664 -1.27 -28.82 -53.01
CA ARG A 664 0.08 -28.85 -52.46
C ARG A 664 1.02 -28.01 -53.32
N LYS A 665 1.65 -27.01 -52.71
CA LYS A 665 2.69 -26.19 -53.31
C LYS A 665 4.03 -26.93 -53.24
N PRO A 666 4.92 -26.77 -54.25
CA PRO A 666 6.23 -27.41 -54.22
C PRO A 666 7.08 -26.88 -53.06
N VAL A 667 7.84 -27.76 -52.43
CA VAL A 667 8.78 -27.40 -51.35
C VAL A 667 10.24 -27.40 -51.85
N PRO A 668 11.13 -26.57 -51.28
CA PRO A 668 12.57 -26.64 -51.52
C PRO A 668 13.15 -28.05 -51.40
N ALA A 669 14.23 -28.33 -52.16
CA ALA A 669 14.84 -29.65 -52.25
C ALA A 669 15.15 -30.29 -50.89
N LYS A 670 15.70 -29.50 -49.96
CA LYS A 670 16.03 -29.94 -48.60
C LYS A 670 14.84 -30.44 -47.78
N PHE A 671 13.61 -30.03 -48.11
CA PHE A 671 12.40 -30.43 -47.39
C PHE A 671 11.68 -31.61 -48.04
N ARG A 672 11.94 -31.93 -49.32
CA ARG A 672 11.14 -32.90 -50.09
C ARG A 672 10.92 -34.24 -49.37
N LYS A 673 11.99 -34.79 -48.77
CA LYS A 673 11.89 -36.07 -48.06
C LYS A 673 10.96 -35.99 -46.84
N LEU A 674 11.14 -34.98 -45.99
CA LEU A 674 10.29 -34.75 -44.82
C LEU A 674 8.85 -34.48 -45.23
N ASP A 675 8.67 -33.64 -46.24
CA ASP A 675 7.37 -33.24 -46.75
C ASP A 675 6.59 -34.42 -47.35
N ASN A 676 7.27 -35.32 -48.08
CA ASN A 676 6.66 -36.55 -48.59
C ASN A 676 6.23 -37.48 -47.45
N MET A 677 7.07 -37.69 -46.43
CA MET A 677 6.72 -38.52 -45.27
C MET A 677 5.49 -37.97 -44.53
N ILE A 678 5.43 -36.66 -44.32
CA ILE A 678 4.27 -36.01 -43.70
C ILE A 678 3.00 -36.16 -44.56
N ARG A 679 3.16 -36.10 -45.89
CA ARG A 679 2.04 -36.23 -46.84
C ARG A 679 1.51 -37.65 -46.91
N GLU A 680 2.39 -38.63 -47.04
CA GLU A 680 2.04 -40.06 -47.00
C GLU A 680 1.31 -40.41 -45.70
N TYR A 681 1.81 -39.89 -44.58
CA TYR A 681 1.14 -40.03 -43.29
C TYR A 681 -0.29 -39.49 -43.34
N PHE A 682 -0.49 -38.21 -43.71
CA PHE A 682 -1.83 -37.64 -43.72
C PHE A 682 -2.76 -38.26 -44.74
N ASP A 683 -2.27 -38.65 -45.92
CA ASP A 683 -3.09 -39.32 -46.94
C ASP A 683 -3.56 -40.70 -46.46
N SER A 684 -2.79 -41.38 -45.61
CA SER A 684 -3.18 -42.65 -44.99
C SER A 684 -4.05 -42.53 -43.73
N THR A 685 -4.06 -41.37 -43.05
CA THR A 685 -4.70 -41.18 -41.73
C THR A 685 -5.88 -40.20 -41.71
N ARG A 686 -6.35 -39.69 -42.87
CA ARG A 686 -7.44 -38.67 -42.93
C ARG A 686 -8.72 -39.07 -42.19
N ASP A 687 -9.08 -40.35 -42.16
CA ASP A 687 -10.27 -40.85 -41.48
C ASP A 687 -10.08 -40.89 -39.96
N THR A 688 -10.65 -39.90 -39.27
CA THR A 688 -10.57 -39.76 -37.81
C THR A 688 -11.36 -40.80 -37.04
N LYS A 689 -12.28 -41.54 -37.67
CA LYS A 689 -12.97 -42.66 -37.01
C LYS A 689 -12.02 -43.85 -36.91
N LYS A 690 -11.23 -44.10 -37.96
CA LYS A 690 -10.21 -45.16 -37.99
C LYS A 690 -8.93 -44.76 -37.25
N PHE A 691 -8.58 -43.49 -37.25
CA PHE A 691 -7.40 -42.94 -36.57
C PHE A 691 -7.80 -41.84 -35.58
N PRO A 692 -8.31 -42.18 -34.37
CA PRO A 692 -8.80 -41.20 -33.40
C PRO A 692 -7.75 -40.20 -32.90
N SER A 693 -6.46 -40.53 -32.98
CA SER A 693 -5.37 -39.59 -32.66
C SER A 693 -5.40 -38.35 -33.55
N GLU A 694 -5.86 -38.49 -34.80
CA GLU A 694 -6.10 -37.40 -35.73
C GLU A 694 -7.33 -36.56 -35.34
N ALA A 695 -8.10 -36.89 -34.32
CA ALA A 695 -9.12 -35.96 -33.81
C ALA A 695 -8.49 -34.80 -33.02
N ALA A 696 -7.23 -34.93 -32.57
CA ALA A 696 -6.54 -33.87 -31.84
C ALA A 696 -6.34 -32.63 -32.72
N VAL A 697 -6.65 -31.46 -32.17
CA VAL A 697 -6.47 -30.16 -32.85
C VAL A 697 -5.53 -29.29 -32.03
N ALA A 698 -4.58 -28.61 -32.67
CA ALA A 698 -3.62 -27.72 -32.03
C ALA A 698 -3.04 -28.32 -30.73
N SER A 699 -2.42 -29.50 -30.84
CA SER A 699 -1.81 -30.24 -29.72
C SER A 699 -0.32 -30.48 -29.99
N THR A 700 0.42 -31.05 -29.05
CA THR A 700 1.86 -31.38 -29.23
C THR A 700 2.08 -32.81 -29.73
N TYR A 701 1.02 -33.49 -30.18
CA TYR A 701 1.04 -34.91 -30.54
C TYR A 701 2.09 -35.27 -31.60
N TYR A 702 2.22 -34.51 -32.69
CA TYR A 702 3.13 -34.83 -33.80
C TYR A 702 4.61 -34.72 -33.45
N MET A 703 4.98 -33.89 -32.46
CA MET A 703 6.37 -33.77 -32.01
C MET A 703 6.76 -34.79 -30.95
N TRP A 704 5.84 -35.31 -30.14
CA TRP A 704 6.19 -36.18 -29.01
C TRP A 704 5.88 -37.67 -29.23
N SER A 705 4.90 -37.99 -30.06
CA SER A 705 4.42 -39.37 -30.15
C SER A 705 5.32 -40.22 -31.06
N PRO A 706 5.69 -41.44 -30.65
CA PRO A 706 6.41 -42.38 -31.50
C PRO A 706 5.62 -42.70 -32.78
N GLY A 707 6.32 -42.96 -33.88
CA GLY A 707 5.71 -43.28 -35.19
C GLY A 707 5.11 -42.07 -35.92
N MET A 708 5.30 -40.86 -35.41
CA MET A 708 4.95 -39.64 -36.12
C MET A 708 6.03 -39.26 -37.14
N PRO A 709 5.68 -38.63 -38.28
CA PRO A 709 6.65 -38.29 -39.33
C PRO A 709 7.89 -37.51 -38.86
N LEU A 710 7.74 -36.63 -37.86
CA LEU A 710 8.87 -35.88 -37.28
C LEU A 710 9.81 -36.78 -36.47
N GLN A 711 9.28 -37.75 -35.73
CA GLN A 711 10.10 -38.72 -35.00
C GLN A 711 10.78 -39.70 -35.95
N ASP A 712 10.04 -40.20 -36.95
CA ASP A 712 10.56 -41.14 -37.94
C ASP A 712 11.62 -40.49 -38.83
N TYR A 713 11.41 -39.24 -39.26
CA TYR A 713 12.42 -38.52 -40.04
C TYR A 713 13.71 -38.35 -39.25
N MET A 714 13.61 -37.99 -37.96
CA MET A 714 14.79 -37.91 -37.08
C MET A 714 15.47 -39.28 -36.98
N ALA A 715 14.72 -40.35 -36.68
CA ALA A 715 15.27 -41.70 -36.59
C ALA A 715 15.99 -42.13 -37.89
N LEU A 716 15.45 -41.77 -39.06
CA LEU A 716 16.06 -42.03 -40.36
C LEU A 716 17.40 -41.31 -40.56
N GLN A 717 17.58 -40.10 -40.03
CA GLN A 717 18.87 -39.39 -40.11
C GLN A 717 19.98 -40.10 -39.34
N PHE A 718 19.63 -40.86 -38.31
CA PHE A 718 20.57 -41.57 -37.43
C PHE A 718 20.48 -43.08 -37.58
N LYS A 719 19.88 -43.60 -38.66
CA LYS A 719 19.70 -45.06 -38.85
C LYS A 719 21.04 -45.83 -38.85
N LYS A 720 22.13 -45.19 -39.28
CA LYS A 720 23.49 -45.75 -39.30
C LYS A 720 24.31 -45.45 -38.04
N ASP A 721 23.74 -44.72 -37.07
CA ASP A 721 24.40 -44.25 -35.86
C ASP A 721 23.45 -44.37 -34.66
N SER A 722 23.52 -45.53 -33.99
CA SER A 722 22.73 -45.80 -32.79
C SER A 722 23.35 -45.26 -31.50
N THR A 723 24.59 -44.75 -31.53
CA THR A 723 25.34 -44.35 -30.32
C THR A 723 25.15 -42.89 -29.95
N THR A 724 24.81 -42.02 -30.91
CA THR A 724 24.47 -40.61 -30.63
C THR A 724 23.29 -40.51 -29.66
N ASP A 725 23.41 -39.71 -28.61
CA ASP A 725 22.36 -39.51 -27.60
C ASP A 725 21.12 -38.77 -28.15
N ILE A 726 19.97 -38.97 -27.50
CA ILE A 726 18.68 -38.46 -27.99
C ILE A 726 18.63 -36.93 -28.08
N LEU A 727 19.28 -36.20 -27.16
CA LEU A 727 19.30 -34.74 -27.16
C LEU A 727 20.07 -34.23 -28.37
N THR A 728 21.21 -34.84 -28.70
CA THR A 728 21.98 -34.52 -29.91
C THR A 728 21.20 -34.79 -31.18
N ARG A 729 20.45 -35.90 -31.25
CA ARG A 729 19.57 -36.19 -32.41
C ARG A 729 18.49 -35.13 -32.57
N TRP A 730 17.80 -34.77 -31.47
CA TRP A 730 16.81 -33.70 -31.43
C TRP A 730 17.37 -32.36 -31.89
N ALA A 731 18.57 -32.03 -31.41
CA ALA A 731 19.25 -30.79 -31.72
C ALA A 731 19.65 -30.67 -33.19
N LYS A 732 20.15 -31.74 -33.80
CA LYS A 732 20.61 -31.71 -35.21
C LYS A 732 19.48 -31.49 -36.21
N VAL A 733 18.27 -32.01 -35.95
CA VAL A 733 17.12 -31.86 -36.87
C VAL A 733 16.30 -30.58 -36.62
N ALA A 734 16.41 -29.98 -35.44
CA ALA A 734 15.60 -28.83 -35.05
C ALA A 734 15.70 -27.62 -36.01
N PRO A 735 16.88 -27.21 -36.53
CA PRO A 735 16.96 -26.11 -37.49
C PRO A 735 16.16 -26.38 -38.78
N LEU A 736 16.26 -27.61 -39.32
CA LEU A 736 15.49 -28.01 -40.51
C LEU A 736 13.98 -27.92 -40.25
N TYR A 737 13.53 -28.38 -39.07
CA TYR A 737 12.12 -28.34 -38.67
C TYR A 737 11.62 -26.91 -38.48
N GLN A 738 12.44 -26.03 -37.91
CA GLN A 738 12.11 -24.61 -37.79
C GLN A 738 11.89 -23.97 -39.15
N GLU A 739 12.81 -24.20 -40.09
CA GLU A 739 12.72 -23.63 -41.44
C GLU A 739 11.54 -24.24 -42.21
N TYR A 740 11.33 -25.56 -42.12
CA TYR A 740 10.21 -26.25 -42.77
C TYR A 740 8.87 -25.77 -42.24
N GLY A 741 8.67 -25.76 -40.92
CA GLY A 741 7.42 -25.30 -40.30
C GLY A 741 7.12 -23.84 -40.66
N SER A 742 8.14 -22.97 -40.58
CA SER A 742 8.01 -21.57 -40.98
C SER A 742 7.65 -21.42 -42.47
N TYR A 743 8.23 -22.25 -43.33
CA TYR A 743 7.93 -22.26 -44.76
C TYR A 743 6.46 -22.63 -45.01
N ILE A 744 5.98 -23.73 -44.42
CA ILE A 744 4.59 -24.17 -44.57
C ILE A 744 3.60 -23.11 -44.08
N ILE A 745 3.86 -22.50 -42.91
CA ILE A 745 2.99 -21.44 -42.36
C ILE A 745 2.92 -20.23 -43.30
N ARG A 746 4.05 -19.81 -43.89
CA ARG A 746 4.09 -18.70 -44.86
C ARG A 746 3.38 -19.02 -46.16
N GLN A 747 3.41 -20.28 -46.60
CA GLN A 747 2.72 -20.70 -47.82
C GLN A 747 1.20 -20.82 -47.65
N TYR A 748 0.73 -21.09 -46.42
CA TYR A 748 -0.66 -21.35 -46.10
C TYR A 748 -1.16 -20.54 -44.88
N PRO A 749 -1.07 -19.20 -44.88
CA PRO A 749 -1.36 -18.38 -43.70
C PRO A 749 -2.84 -18.45 -43.29
N VAL A 750 -3.78 -18.46 -44.25
CA VAL A 750 -5.23 -18.56 -43.99
C VAL A 750 -5.58 -19.91 -43.38
N ALA A 751 -4.99 -20.99 -43.89
CA ALA A 751 -5.21 -22.32 -43.32
C ALA A 751 -4.61 -22.43 -41.91
N PHE A 752 -3.44 -21.82 -41.67
CA PHE A 752 -2.84 -21.77 -40.33
C PHE A 752 -3.70 -21.00 -39.33
N LEU A 753 -4.26 -19.86 -39.76
CA LEU A 753 -5.24 -19.12 -38.96
C LEU A 753 -6.46 -19.98 -38.61
N ARG A 754 -7.02 -20.70 -39.59
CA ARG A 754 -8.24 -21.49 -39.41
C ARG A 754 -8.05 -22.78 -38.63
N HIS A 755 -6.98 -23.52 -38.87
CA HIS A 755 -6.81 -24.91 -38.40
C HIS A 755 -5.84 -25.05 -37.23
N TYR A 756 -5.01 -24.04 -36.95
CA TYR A 756 -4.15 -24.02 -35.77
C TYR A 756 -4.51 -22.86 -34.84
N MET A 757 -4.44 -21.61 -35.30
CA MET A 757 -4.61 -20.45 -34.41
C MET A 757 -6.03 -20.34 -33.86
N TRP A 758 -7.08 -20.52 -34.66
CA TRP A 758 -8.46 -20.40 -34.20
C TRP A 758 -8.84 -21.47 -33.14
N PRO A 759 -8.55 -22.77 -33.34
CA PRO A 759 -8.72 -23.76 -32.29
C PRO A 759 -7.92 -23.44 -31.03
N ASN A 760 -6.68 -22.95 -31.18
CA ASN A 760 -5.85 -22.57 -30.03
C ASN A 760 -6.41 -21.32 -29.32
N PHE A 761 -6.99 -20.37 -30.05
CA PHE A 761 -7.73 -19.23 -29.49
C PHE A 761 -8.93 -19.69 -28.67
N ILE A 762 -9.70 -20.69 -29.14
CA ILE A 762 -10.78 -21.28 -28.33
C ILE A 762 -10.21 -21.90 -27.05
N LYS A 763 -9.12 -22.69 -27.17
CA LYS A 763 -8.42 -23.26 -26.00
C LYS A 763 -7.88 -22.20 -25.04
N TYR A 764 -7.60 -20.97 -25.49
CA TYR A 764 -7.22 -19.88 -24.58
C TYR A 764 -8.31 -19.57 -23.56
N TYR A 765 -9.58 -19.54 -24.00
CA TYR A 765 -10.73 -19.28 -23.14
C TYR A 765 -11.18 -20.53 -22.39
N THR A 766 -11.20 -21.69 -23.06
CA THR A 766 -11.59 -22.98 -22.49
C THR A 766 -10.41 -23.95 -22.47
N PRO A 767 -9.39 -23.70 -21.61
CA PRO A 767 -8.17 -24.49 -21.63
C PRO A 767 -8.43 -25.91 -21.14
N PRO A 768 -7.99 -26.95 -21.88
CA PRO A 768 -8.16 -28.33 -21.46
C PRO A 768 -7.34 -28.65 -20.20
N THR A 769 -7.86 -29.53 -19.34
CA THR A 769 -7.18 -29.97 -18.11
C THR A 769 -5.95 -30.85 -18.39
N GLU A 770 -5.94 -31.58 -19.53
CA GLU A 770 -4.83 -32.44 -19.98
C GLU A 770 -4.28 -33.34 -18.85
N PHE A 771 -2.99 -33.20 -18.53
CA PHE A 771 -2.29 -33.98 -17.51
C PHE A 771 -2.84 -33.80 -16.09
N LEU A 772 -3.60 -32.72 -15.84
CA LEU A 772 -4.26 -32.48 -14.56
C LEU A 772 -5.61 -33.19 -14.43
N ALA A 773 -6.12 -33.82 -15.50
CA ALA A 773 -7.40 -34.54 -15.47
C ALA A 773 -7.34 -35.80 -14.58
N ALA A 774 -6.15 -36.36 -14.37
CA ALA A 774 -5.93 -37.50 -13.49
C ALA A 774 -4.61 -37.34 -12.73
N TYR A 775 -4.65 -37.57 -11.42
CA TYR A 775 -3.47 -37.64 -10.55
C TYR A 775 -2.48 -38.66 -11.12
N ASN A 776 -1.18 -38.31 -11.17
CA ASN A 776 -0.13 -39.14 -11.76
C ASN A 776 -0.48 -39.67 -13.17
N MET A 777 -1.23 -38.89 -13.96
CA MET A 777 -1.75 -39.27 -15.28
C MET A 777 -2.64 -40.53 -15.29
N GLY A 778 -3.16 -40.94 -14.13
CA GLY A 778 -3.93 -42.17 -13.98
C GLY A 778 -3.10 -43.43 -13.76
N ASP A 779 -1.76 -43.31 -13.72
CA ASP A 779 -0.85 -44.43 -13.50
C ASP A 779 -0.57 -44.64 -12.01
N LYS A 780 -0.47 -45.91 -11.61
CA LYS A 780 -0.05 -46.31 -10.25
C LYS A 780 1.46 -46.50 -10.15
N GLN A 781 2.15 -46.64 -11.27
CA GLN A 781 3.59 -46.77 -11.30
C GLN A 781 4.25 -45.41 -11.55
N ILE A 782 5.43 -45.23 -10.97
CA ILE A 782 6.32 -44.12 -11.27
C ILE A 782 7.62 -44.67 -11.89
N GLY A 783 8.24 -43.86 -12.75
CA GLY A 783 9.55 -44.15 -13.31
C GLY A 783 10.64 -44.26 -12.26
N ILE A 784 11.67 -45.05 -12.60
CA ILE A 784 12.80 -45.40 -11.74
C ILE A 784 13.52 -44.16 -11.20
N ASP A 785 13.70 -43.13 -12.02
CA ASP A 785 14.38 -41.90 -11.60
C ASP A 785 13.60 -41.16 -10.50
N GLY A 786 12.27 -41.15 -10.59
CA GLY A 786 11.41 -40.58 -9.54
C GLY A 786 11.50 -41.39 -8.25
N GLN A 787 11.46 -42.72 -8.35
CA GLN A 787 11.60 -43.61 -7.20
C GLN A 787 12.96 -43.41 -6.50
N LYS A 788 14.05 -43.39 -7.28
CA LYS A 788 15.41 -43.20 -6.76
C LYS A 788 15.63 -41.80 -6.20
N TRP A 789 15.12 -40.76 -6.85
CA TRP A 789 15.32 -39.38 -6.41
C TRP A 789 14.69 -39.09 -5.05
N PHE A 790 13.47 -39.59 -4.82
CA PHE A 790 12.72 -39.39 -3.56
C PHE A 790 12.84 -40.55 -2.57
N HIS A 791 13.70 -41.54 -2.86
CA HIS A 791 13.97 -42.68 -2.00
C HIS A 791 12.69 -43.48 -1.65
N TYR A 792 11.76 -43.61 -2.60
CA TYR A 792 10.54 -44.36 -2.37
C TYR A 792 10.83 -45.86 -2.24
N LYS A 793 10.21 -46.49 -1.24
CA LYS A 793 10.32 -47.94 -1.00
C LYS A 793 9.84 -48.79 -2.19
N SER A 794 8.90 -48.27 -2.98
CA SER A 794 8.35 -48.91 -4.17
C SER A 794 8.02 -47.87 -5.22
N GLY A 795 8.07 -48.26 -6.50
CA GLY A 795 7.56 -47.45 -7.61
C GLY A 795 6.02 -47.39 -7.67
N ASN A 796 5.31 -48.10 -6.79
CA ASN A 796 3.84 -48.05 -6.73
C ASN A 796 3.38 -46.92 -5.80
N VAL A 797 2.60 -45.98 -6.35
CA VAL A 797 1.93 -44.92 -5.61
C VAL A 797 0.44 -45.23 -5.44
N PHE A 798 -0.15 -44.72 -4.36
CA PHE A 798 -1.57 -44.87 -4.06
C PHE A 798 -2.18 -43.54 -3.64
N THR A 799 -3.51 -43.46 -3.72
CA THR A 799 -4.32 -42.36 -3.20
C THR A 799 -5.32 -42.90 -2.19
N ARG A 800 -5.86 -42.05 -1.32
CA ARG A 800 -6.94 -42.45 -0.39
C ARG A 800 -8.34 -42.38 -1.00
N VAL A 801 -8.43 -41.95 -2.26
CA VAL A 801 -9.67 -41.90 -3.04
C VAL A 801 -9.70 -43.05 -4.04
N LYS A 802 -10.89 -43.56 -4.37
CA LYS A 802 -11.03 -44.76 -5.21
C LYS A 802 -10.55 -44.57 -6.66
N THR A 803 -10.50 -43.33 -7.14
CA THR A 803 -10.12 -43.00 -8.52
C THR A 803 -8.98 -42.01 -8.56
N PHE A 804 -8.14 -42.12 -9.60
CA PHE A 804 -7.10 -41.15 -9.90
C PHE A 804 -7.65 -39.95 -10.68
N ARG A 805 -8.90 -40.03 -11.18
CA ARG A 805 -9.54 -38.93 -11.91
C ARG A 805 -9.81 -37.73 -11.00
N VAL A 806 -9.45 -36.54 -11.48
CA VAL A 806 -9.58 -35.27 -10.76
C VAL A 806 -10.76 -34.49 -11.32
N THR A 807 -11.97 -34.77 -10.82
CA THR A 807 -13.20 -34.13 -11.31
C THR A 807 -13.32 -32.66 -10.91
N ILE A 808 -12.73 -32.26 -9.79
CA ILE A 808 -12.82 -30.88 -9.28
C ILE A 808 -12.17 -29.85 -10.23
N LEU A 809 -11.28 -30.28 -11.12
CA LEU A 809 -10.64 -29.41 -12.10
C LEU A 809 -11.43 -29.25 -13.40
N GLU A 810 -12.47 -30.05 -13.62
CA GLU A 810 -13.29 -30.02 -14.84
C GLU A 810 -14.13 -28.72 -14.96
N ILE A 811 -14.28 -27.96 -13.87
CA ILE A 811 -14.95 -26.65 -13.88
C ILE A 811 -14.07 -25.52 -14.44
N TYR A 812 -12.74 -25.67 -14.42
CA TYR A 812 -11.81 -24.60 -14.78
C TYR A 812 -11.87 -24.14 -16.23
N PRO A 813 -12.09 -25.00 -17.25
CA PRO A 813 -12.29 -24.55 -18.62
C PRO A 813 -13.46 -23.56 -18.73
N ILE A 814 -14.59 -23.84 -18.06
CA ILE A 814 -15.76 -22.97 -18.04
C ILE A 814 -15.46 -21.70 -17.25
N LEU A 815 -14.91 -21.85 -16.03
CA LEU A 815 -14.58 -20.73 -15.16
C LEU A 815 -13.58 -19.76 -15.81
N SER A 816 -12.56 -20.28 -16.49
CA SER A 816 -11.59 -19.48 -17.26
C SER A 816 -12.28 -18.69 -18.36
N GLY A 817 -13.16 -19.33 -19.14
CA GLY A 817 -13.91 -18.67 -20.19
C GLY A 817 -14.78 -17.54 -19.64
N THR A 818 -15.54 -17.83 -18.59
CA THR A 818 -16.40 -16.85 -17.90
C THR A 818 -15.60 -15.67 -17.37
N MET A 819 -14.49 -15.90 -16.67
CA MET A 819 -13.68 -14.83 -16.08
C MET A 819 -13.01 -13.95 -17.15
N ASN A 820 -12.56 -14.52 -18.27
CA ASN A 820 -12.04 -13.72 -19.37
C ASN A 820 -13.12 -12.83 -20.02
N VAL A 821 -14.34 -13.36 -20.19
CA VAL A 821 -15.48 -12.58 -20.72
C VAL A 821 -15.84 -11.43 -19.77
N ILE A 822 -15.97 -11.73 -18.46
CA ILE A 822 -16.25 -10.70 -17.44
C ILE A 822 -15.13 -9.64 -17.43
N TYR A 823 -13.87 -10.06 -17.48
CA TYR A 823 -12.73 -9.16 -17.53
C TYR A 823 -12.80 -8.23 -18.76
N PHE A 824 -13.00 -8.79 -19.96
CA PHE A 824 -13.04 -8.01 -21.20
C PHE A 824 -14.18 -7.00 -21.23
N PHE A 825 -15.42 -7.43 -20.99
CA PHE A 825 -16.56 -6.51 -20.97
C PHE A 825 -16.51 -5.55 -19.79
N GLY A 826 -16.00 -5.99 -18.63
CA GLY A 826 -15.77 -5.13 -17.48
C GLY A 826 -14.77 -4.01 -17.77
N MET A 827 -13.70 -4.29 -18.51
CA MET A 827 -12.74 -3.28 -18.97
C MET A 827 -13.41 -2.26 -19.91
N ILE A 828 -14.27 -2.70 -20.83
CA ILE A 828 -15.06 -1.81 -21.69
C ILE A 828 -15.99 -0.93 -20.84
N CYS A 829 -16.69 -1.51 -19.86
CA CYS A 829 -17.56 -0.74 -18.96
C CYS A 829 -16.78 0.33 -18.17
N ILE A 830 -15.59 0.03 -17.66
CA ILE A 830 -14.72 1.01 -16.97
C ILE A 830 -14.30 2.16 -17.89
N LEU A 831 -14.07 1.88 -19.17
CA LEU A 831 -13.78 2.91 -20.16
C LEU A 831 -15.00 3.79 -20.42
N ILE A 832 -16.17 3.20 -20.67
CA ILE A 832 -17.43 3.91 -20.94
C ILE A 832 -17.85 4.76 -19.74
N LEU A 833 -17.79 4.21 -18.52
CA LEU A 833 -18.20 4.90 -17.29
C LEU A 833 -17.18 5.92 -16.79
N GLY A 834 -16.02 6.07 -17.46
CA GLY A 834 -15.01 7.04 -17.07
C GLY A 834 -14.30 6.72 -15.74
N VAL A 835 -14.44 5.50 -15.20
CA VAL A 835 -13.82 5.08 -13.91
C VAL A 835 -12.30 5.21 -13.97
N HIS A 836 -11.71 5.02 -15.16
CA HIS A 836 -10.29 5.25 -15.40
C HIS A 836 -9.83 6.71 -15.14
N LYS A 837 -10.74 7.69 -15.08
CA LYS A 837 -10.44 9.10 -14.78
C LYS A 837 -10.29 9.39 -13.29
N GLN A 838 -10.65 8.44 -12.42
CA GLN A 838 -10.64 8.60 -10.96
C GLN A 838 -9.23 8.59 -10.34
N GLY A 839 -8.22 8.06 -11.05
CA GLY A 839 -6.84 8.08 -10.54
C GLY A 839 -5.80 7.58 -11.53
N LYS A 840 -4.68 8.29 -11.65
CA LYS A 840 -3.58 7.96 -12.57
C LYS A 840 -2.98 6.58 -12.33
N LEU A 841 -2.93 6.11 -11.07
CA LEU A 841 -2.43 4.78 -10.73
C LEU A 841 -3.36 3.68 -11.26
N LEU A 842 -4.67 3.86 -11.09
CA LEU A 842 -5.69 2.92 -11.54
C LEU A 842 -5.62 2.72 -13.06
N THR A 843 -5.54 3.81 -13.82
CA THR A 843 -5.38 3.75 -15.29
C THR A 843 -4.14 2.95 -15.68
N LYS A 844 -2.98 3.26 -15.08
CA LYS A 844 -1.71 2.59 -15.41
C LYS A 844 -1.74 1.10 -15.11
N VAL A 845 -2.31 0.70 -13.96
CA VAL A 845 -2.43 -0.71 -13.56
C VAL A 845 -3.38 -1.46 -14.49
N PHE A 846 -4.52 -0.87 -14.86
CA PHE A 846 -5.43 -1.49 -15.83
C PHE A 846 -4.82 -1.58 -17.23
N SER A 847 -4.09 -0.56 -17.68
CA SER A 847 -3.34 -0.63 -18.95
C SER A 847 -2.30 -1.74 -18.94
N LEU A 848 -1.56 -1.91 -17.83
CA LEU A 848 -0.60 -3.01 -17.68
C LEU A 848 -1.32 -4.37 -17.72
N SER A 849 -2.43 -4.51 -16.98
CA SER A 849 -3.22 -5.75 -16.96
C SER A 849 -3.77 -6.10 -18.34
N PHE A 850 -4.28 -5.12 -19.08
CA PHE A 850 -4.83 -5.34 -20.41
C PHE A 850 -3.74 -5.70 -21.42
N LEU A 851 -2.59 -5.00 -21.35
CA LEU A 851 -1.44 -5.32 -22.18
C LEU A 851 -0.87 -6.71 -21.86
N LEU A 852 -0.86 -7.12 -20.59
CA LEU A 852 -0.51 -8.47 -20.18
C LEU A 852 -1.44 -9.49 -20.83
N TRP A 853 -2.75 -9.28 -20.73
CA TRP A 853 -3.77 -10.17 -21.27
C TRP A 853 -3.64 -10.34 -22.79
N ILE A 854 -3.62 -9.24 -23.55
CA ILE A 854 -3.54 -9.31 -25.01
C ILE A 854 -2.20 -9.89 -25.50
N THR A 855 -1.08 -9.52 -24.84
CA THR A 855 0.25 -10.02 -25.21
C THR A 855 0.37 -11.50 -24.91
N ASN A 856 -0.12 -11.93 -23.74
CA ASN A 856 -0.14 -13.34 -23.36
C ASN A 856 -1.03 -14.16 -24.31
N MET A 857 -2.21 -13.66 -24.67
CA MET A 857 -3.10 -14.31 -25.62
C MET A 857 -2.43 -14.44 -27.00
N ALA A 858 -1.90 -13.35 -27.55
CA ALA A 858 -1.23 -13.35 -28.84
C ALA A 858 -0.04 -14.33 -28.87
N PHE A 859 0.80 -14.29 -27.83
CA PHE A 859 1.93 -15.21 -27.70
C PHE A 859 1.47 -16.66 -27.59
N SER A 860 0.49 -16.95 -26.71
CA SER A 860 0.04 -18.33 -26.46
C SER A 860 -0.64 -18.95 -27.68
N VAL A 861 -1.52 -18.20 -28.33
CA VAL A 861 -2.28 -18.69 -29.50
C VAL A 861 -1.35 -19.04 -30.66
N PHE A 862 -0.28 -18.27 -30.84
CA PHE A 862 0.69 -18.50 -31.92
C PHE A 862 1.77 -19.54 -31.55
N ALA A 863 2.35 -19.46 -30.35
CA ALA A 863 3.60 -20.17 -30.03
C ALA A 863 3.41 -21.67 -29.77
N SER A 864 2.41 -22.07 -28.97
CA SER A 864 2.27 -23.46 -28.54
C SER A 864 0.82 -23.83 -28.23
N PRO A 865 0.46 -25.12 -28.33
CA PRO A 865 -0.79 -25.66 -27.80
C PRO A 865 -1.10 -25.20 -26.38
N ILE A 866 -2.35 -24.80 -26.16
CA ILE A 866 -2.81 -24.27 -24.89
C ILE A 866 -3.41 -25.37 -24.01
N ALA A 867 -3.00 -25.36 -22.74
CA ALA A 867 -3.47 -26.23 -21.66
C ALA A 867 -3.70 -25.41 -20.38
N LEU A 868 -4.52 -25.93 -19.46
CA LEU A 868 -4.85 -25.26 -18.20
C LEU A 868 -3.61 -24.89 -17.39
N ARG A 869 -2.64 -25.82 -17.28
CA ARG A 869 -1.40 -25.59 -16.53
C ARG A 869 -0.57 -24.42 -17.06
N PHE A 870 -0.64 -24.12 -18.36
CA PHE A 870 0.08 -22.99 -18.98
C PHE A 870 -0.70 -21.68 -18.89
N GLN A 871 -2.03 -21.75 -18.89
CA GLN A 871 -2.91 -20.58 -18.79
C GLN A 871 -3.28 -20.20 -17.36
N TYR A 872 -2.77 -20.93 -16.38
CA TYR A 872 -3.17 -20.70 -15.01
C TYR A 872 -2.71 -19.35 -14.45
N PHE A 873 -1.50 -18.89 -14.84
CA PHE A 873 -1.02 -17.54 -14.51
C PHE A 873 -1.95 -16.43 -15.04
N PRO A 874 -2.21 -16.32 -16.36
CA PRO A 874 -3.11 -15.29 -16.86
C PRO A 874 -4.53 -15.45 -16.32
N PHE A 875 -5.01 -16.69 -16.11
CA PHE A 875 -6.31 -16.94 -15.48
C PHE A 875 -6.44 -16.34 -14.07
N LEU A 876 -5.46 -16.53 -13.19
CA LEU A 876 -5.50 -15.93 -11.85
C LEU A 876 -5.50 -14.41 -11.90
N VAL A 877 -4.68 -13.83 -12.79
CA VAL A 877 -4.57 -12.37 -12.95
C VAL A 877 -5.89 -11.80 -13.48
N THR A 878 -6.42 -12.34 -14.58
CA THR A 878 -7.68 -11.86 -15.16
C THR A 878 -8.84 -12.04 -14.20
N SER A 879 -8.92 -13.15 -13.46
CA SER A 879 -9.98 -13.39 -12.48
C SER A 879 -9.90 -12.41 -11.30
N ALA A 880 -8.71 -12.16 -10.77
CA ALA A 880 -8.52 -11.18 -9.69
C ALA A 880 -8.94 -9.77 -10.14
N PHE A 881 -8.55 -9.36 -11.35
CA PHE A 881 -8.99 -8.09 -11.91
C PHE A 881 -10.48 -8.09 -12.25
N ALA A 882 -11.06 -9.19 -12.74
CA ALA A 882 -12.50 -9.30 -13.00
C ALA A 882 -13.32 -9.08 -11.73
N ILE A 883 -12.96 -9.75 -10.63
CA ILE A 883 -13.61 -9.57 -9.32
C ILE A 883 -13.46 -8.12 -8.84
N PHE A 884 -12.26 -7.54 -9.01
CA PHE A 884 -12.01 -6.15 -8.64
C PHE A 884 -12.86 -5.16 -9.47
N ILE A 885 -12.97 -5.37 -10.79
CA ILE A 885 -13.79 -4.58 -11.71
C ILE A 885 -15.27 -4.67 -11.33
N LEU A 886 -15.78 -5.88 -11.04
CA LEU A 886 -17.16 -6.05 -10.55
C LEU A 886 -17.41 -5.25 -9.27
N GLY A 887 -16.42 -5.21 -8.37
CA GLY A 887 -16.44 -4.35 -7.19
C GLY A 887 -16.56 -2.86 -7.51
N LEU A 888 -15.75 -2.37 -8.44
CA LEU A 888 -15.81 -0.97 -8.89
C LEU A 888 -17.16 -0.64 -9.55
N LEU A 889 -17.69 -1.54 -10.38
CA LEU A 889 -18.99 -1.38 -11.02
C LEU A 889 -20.12 -1.38 -10.00
N TYR A 890 -20.05 -2.24 -8.98
CA TYR A 890 -21.01 -2.25 -7.87
C TYR A 890 -21.00 -0.94 -7.09
N VAL A 891 -19.82 -0.41 -6.76
CA VAL A 891 -19.70 0.90 -6.08
C VAL A 891 -20.24 2.02 -6.96
N ALA A 892 -19.88 2.03 -8.25
CA ALA A 892 -20.38 3.01 -9.20
C ALA A 892 -21.91 2.97 -9.36
N ALA A 893 -22.51 1.77 -9.37
CA ALA A 893 -23.95 1.57 -9.50
C ALA A 893 -24.74 1.95 -8.23
N THR A 894 -24.15 1.79 -7.05
CA THR A 894 -24.87 1.95 -5.77
C THR A 894 -24.82 3.36 -5.17
N LYS A 895 -24.13 4.33 -5.81
CA LYS A 895 -24.02 5.74 -5.35
C LYS A 895 -23.65 5.90 -3.85
N LYS A 896 -22.99 4.91 -3.22
CA LYS A 896 -22.47 5.08 -1.87
C LYS A 896 -21.20 5.91 -1.95
N GLU A 897 -21.30 7.16 -1.53
CA GLU A 897 -20.22 8.10 -1.32
C GLU A 897 -19.16 7.48 -0.40
N THR A 898 -18.11 6.89 -0.99
CA THR A 898 -16.72 6.81 -0.50
C THR A 898 -15.94 5.90 -1.45
N ILE A 899 -15.00 6.49 -2.20
CA ILE A 899 -13.87 5.79 -2.83
C ILE A 899 -12.60 6.39 -2.25
#